data_AF-A0A828RGD5-F1
#
_entry.id   AF-A0A828RGD5-F1
#
_cell.length_a   1.000
_cell.length_b   1.000
_cell.length_c   1.000
_cell.angle_alpha   90.00
_cell.angle_beta   90.00
_cell.angle_gamma   90.00
#
_symmetry.space_group_name_H-M   'P 1'
#
loop_
_entity.id
_entity.type
_entity.pdbx_description
1 polymer ?
#
loop_
_entity_poly.entity_id
_entity_poly.type
_entity_poly.pdbx_seq_one_letter_code
_entity_poly.pdbx_strand_id
1 'polypeptide(L)'
;MRLEGTTNNVSINGDINNVVTPLAQWDEGAKNNPSYYWYIENEANQNNWGDYANRFVQSGKNPEPTANAGVTTFMHSSGSVQMAPNQAGTNSSKFSNGEVAQTLNEAINYQAPYLNQFLNHFSWWAPQRIAMGSGLENVVTPTDSEKYQPIVQTIDGNTNQTLSDLTAKGGIKGLLSSDGTVTTDLSSVKNVSWYDATTDTDATEWKSVMGDEAVPTNPTGNLKTTDKSAWAKVTYTDGSVDFANIPLNITEPMANLYTPSYKPVNVEQGQTATVDPSFTDQDGKGTTAPTGTTFTTGTDTPNWATIDPSTGTVTVKPRTDVTPGAYNVPVTVTYPDKSTDETTVPVIVTKPGQTVTWGDNGAVVLTTDASNTKAHETSDNSQVVPVSDVTVTAQGYKLVDGKLETTATPITVDPSNVSWKTAPNTNVDEATAAGKTITGNEINVDLTGNADAQAILGPKNGVVTTNPFTIDAKGAGAKNVTAPVDIKLGSDLTSEQFGQLVDNNIPTDEIATTTWATKPDANGQGGVIKITFTDKDANGNPTYLNINIPASLIKVTTDAETNTPQGQDVSTKVGEVPDAEKGIKNPGSLPSGTTYTWQDTPDTTKPGKKPAVVVVTYPDGSKDTVSTNVLSNNFCALFVATTTP
;
A
#
# COMPACT_ATOMS: atom_id res chain seq x y z
N MET A 1 52.10 12.98 -67.00
CA MET A 1 53.53 13.14 -66.67
C MET A 1 54.29 12.00 -67.34
N ARG A 2 55.13 12.28 -68.35
CA ARG A 2 55.94 11.25 -69.04
C ARG A 2 57.32 11.84 -69.27
N LEU A 3 58.33 11.23 -68.65
CA LEU A 3 59.73 11.40 -69.03
C LEU A 3 60.20 10.05 -69.55
N GLU A 4 60.57 9.99 -70.83
CA GLU A 4 61.02 8.76 -71.47
C GLU A 4 62.44 8.42 -71.01
N GLY A 5 62.68 7.15 -70.69
CA GLY A 5 64.02 6.64 -70.32
C GLY A 5 64.45 6.85 -68.87
N THR A 6 63.55 7.30 -67.98
CA THR A 6 63.84 7.50 -66.54
C THR A 6 62.88 6.75 -65.65
N THR A 7 63.37 6.22 -64.52
CA THR A 7 62.53 5.77 -63.40
C THR A 7 61.80 6.99 -62.83
N ASN A 8 60.47 6.99 -62.90
CA ASN A 8 59.67 8.09 -62.38
C ASN A 8 59.14 7.69 -60.99
N ASN A 9 59.52 8.42 -59.94
CA ASN A 9 58.92 8.24 -58.63
C ASN A 9 57.78 9.24 -58.49
N VAL A 10 56.58 8.73 -58.19
CA VAL A 10 55.44 9.56 -57.83
C VAL A 10 55.24 9.42 -56.33
N SER A 11 55.04 10.56 -55.67
CA SER A 11 54.60 10.56 -54.28
C SER A 11 53.53 11.61 -54.11
N ILE A 12 52.38 11.17 -53.59
CA ILE A 12 51.29 12.02 -53.15
C ILE A 12 51.40 12.10 -51.64
N ASN A 13 51.61 13.29 -51.09
CA ASN A 13 51.60 13.50 -49.65
C ASN A 13 50.68 14.66 -49.33
N GLY A 14 50.10 14.62 -48.14
CA GLY A 14 49.51 15.81 -47.52
C GLY A 14 50.53 16.96 -47.40
N ASP A 15 50.03 18.20 -47.44
CA ASP A 15 50.85 19.38 -47.14
C ASP A 15 51.18 19.44 -45.63
N ILE A 16 52.15 20.26 -45.21
CA ILE A 16 52.62 20.39 -43.83
C ILE A 16 51.47 20.73 -42.85
N ASN A 17 50.37 21.32 -43.35
CA ASN A 17 49.18 21.69 -42.59
C ASN A 17 47.97 20.73 -42.79
N ASN A 18 48.04 19.78 -43.73
CA ASN A 18 46.94 18.87 -44.02
C ASN A 18 47.48 17.47 -44.29
N VAL A 19 47.33 16.57 -43.31
CA VAL A 19 47.89 15.22 -43.35
C VAL A 19 47.16 14.32 -44.36
N VAL A 20 45.98 14.73 -44.86
CA VAL A 20 45.11 13.90 -45.69
C VAL A 20 44.84 14.55 -47.06
N THR A 21 45.02 13.77 -48.12
CA THR A 21 44.80 14.16 -49.51
C THR A 21 43.62 13.39 -50.10
N PRO A 22 42.53 14.09 -50.49
CA PRO A 22 41.48 13.48 -51.27
C PRO A 22 41.97 13.15 -52.69
N LEU A 23 41.58 12.00 -53.22
CA LEU A 23 42.02 11.43 -54.49
C LEU A 23 40.84 10.76 -55.19
N ALA A 24 40.62 11.08 -56.46
CA ALA A 24 39.53 10.50 -57.24
C ALA A 24 40.00 10.03 -58.61
N GLN A 25 39.40 8.92 -59.06
CA GLN A 25 39.67 8.28 -60.35
C GLN A 25 38.38 8.14 -61.16
N TRP A 26 38.43 8.47 -62.45
CA TRP A 26 37.36 8.23 -63.42
C TRP A 26 37.84 7.22 -64.45
N ASP A 27 37.22 6.06 -64.47
CA ASP A 27 37.46 5.07 -65.52
C ASP A 27 36.78 5.49 -66.83
N GLU A 28 37.10 4.79 -67.91
CA GLU A 28 36.54 5.08 -69.24
C GLU A 28 35.01 5.07 -69.20
N GLY A 29 34.41 6.19 -69.63
CA GLY A 29 32.96 6.36 -69.65
C GLY A 29 32.37 7.10 -68.44
N ALA A 30 33.11 7.23 -67.34
CA ALA A 30 32.70 8.03 -66.18
C ALA A 30 32.93 9.53 -66.45
N LYS A 31 31.85 10.31 -66.61
CA LYS A 31 31.93 11.74 -66.99
C LYS A 31 31.76 12.72 -65.84
N ASN A 32 30.79 12.48 -64.96
CA ASN A 32 30.39 13.45 -63.93
C ASN A 32 30.97 13.07 -62.56
N ASN A 33 30.63 11.89 -62.04
CA ASN A 33 31.13 11.39 -60.76
C ASN A 33 32.31 10.44 -60.98
N PRO A 34 33.27 10.37 -60.05
CA PRO A 34 34.37 9.43 -60.14
C PRO A 34 33.86 7.99 -60.04
N SER A 35 34.62 7.07 -60.62
CA SER A 35 34.45 5.64 -60.39
C SER A 35 34.86 5.27 -58.97
N TYR A 36 35.89 5.93 -58.45
CA TYR A 36 36.39 5.70 -57.10
C TYR A 36 36.88 7.00 -56.44
N TYR A 37 36.65 7.13 -55.14
CA TYR A 37 37.09 8.25 -54.33
C TYR A 37 37.75 7.73 -53.04
N TRP A 38 38.94 8.27 -52.73
CA TRP A 38 39.73 7.89 -51.58
C TRP A 38 40.26 9.12 -50.84
N TYR A 39 40.50 8.95 -49.56
CA TYR A 39 41.29 9.84 -48.72
C TYR A 39 42.56 9.10 -48.33
N ILE A 40 43.72 9.63 -48.74
CA ILE A 40 45.03 9.03 -48.46
C ILE A 40 45.90 10.01 -47.67
N GLU A 41 46.68 9.51 -46.71
CA GLU A 41 47.67 10.33 -46.01
C GLU A 41 48.96 10.46 -46.85
N ASN A 42 49.40 9.34 -47.42
CA ASN A 42 50.50 9.31 -48.36
C ASN A 42 50.32 8.17 -49.38
N GLU A 43 50.87 8.38 -50.56
CA GLU A 43 51.13 7.37 -51.56
C GLU A 43 52.53 7.61 -52.12
N ALA A 44 53.27 6.54 -52.34
CA ALA A 44 54.58 6.59 -52.96
C ALA A 44 54.74 5.36 -53.85
N ASN A 45 54.97 5.57 -55.14
CA ASN A 45 55.09 4.47 -56.09
C ASN A 45 56.21 4.75 -57.11
N GLN A 46 56.96 3.69 -57.45
CA GLN A 46 57.89 3.74 -58.57
C GLN A 46 57.14 3.44 -59.87
N ASN A 47 56.89 4.47 -60.67
CA ASN A 47 56.31 4.32 -61.99
C ASN A 47 57.38 3.83 -62.97
N ASN A 48 57.65 2.52 -62.94
CA ASN A 48 58.44 1.81 -63.93
C ASN A 48 57.48 1.09 -64.88
N TRP A 49 57.79 1.08 -66.17
CA TRP A 49 57.01 0.40 -67.23
C TRP A 49 56.59 -1.01 -66.80
N GLY A 50 55.37 -1.18 -66.29
CA GLY A 50 54.83 -2.50 -66.03
C GLY A 50 54.82 -3.32 -67.32
N ASP A 51 54.85 -4.65 -67.21
CA ASP A 51 54.95 -5.58 -68.36
C ASP A 51 53.81 -5.43 -69.40
N TYR A 52 52.79 -4.61 -69.11
CA TYR A 52 51.66 -4.29 -69.98
C TYR A 52 51.66 -2.86 -70.56
N ALA A 53 52.72 -2.05 -70.37
CA ALA A 53 52.86 -0.71 -70.95
C ALA A 53 52.85 -0.69 -72.51
N ASN A 54 52.91 -1.86 -73.13
CA ASN A 54 52.93 -2.04 -74.58
C ASN A 54 51.52 -2.11 -75.22
N ARG A 55 50.44 -1.90 -74.46
CA ARG A 55 49.08 -1.85 -75.02
C ARG A 55 48.50 -0.45 -74.88
N PHE A 56 48.75 0.40 -75.88
CA PHE A 56 47.71 1.37 -76.26
C PHE A 56 46.44 0.57 -76.55
N VAL A 57 45.45 0.67 -75.69
CA VAL A 57 44.18 0.00 -75.92
C VAL A 57 43.46 0.76 -77.02
N GLN A 58 43.15 0.09 -78.12
CA GLN A 58 42.37 0.70 -79.20
C GLN A 58 41.00 1.11 -78.65
N SER A 59 40.49 2.27 -79.08
CA SER A 59 39.16 2.75 -78.75
C SER A 59 38.12 1.62 -78.90
N GLY A 60 37.39 1.32 -77.82
CA GLY A 60 36.39 0.27 -77.77
C GLY A 60 36.86 -1.11 -77.30
N LYS A 61 38.05 -1.24 -76.70
CA LYS A 61 38.46 -2.46 -75.97
C LYS A 61 38.75 -2.13 -74.50
N ASN A 62 38.34 -3.02 -73.59
CA ASN A 62 38.67 -2.90 -72.17
C ASN A 62 40.18 -3.06 -71.97
N PRO A 63 40.86 -2.10 -71.30
CA PRO A 63 42.03 -2.43 -70.50
C PRO A 63 41.51 -3.33 -69.37
N GLU A 64 41.89 -4.59 -69.33
CA GLU A 64 41.66 -5.44 -68.16
C GLU A 64 42.93 -5.41 -67.29
N PRO A 65 43.06 -4.51 -66.30
CA PRO A 65 43.87 -4.76 -65.13
C PRO A 65 42.95 -5.38 -64.07
N THR A 66 42.34 -6.52 -64.36
CA THR A 66 41.69 -7.30 -63.31
C THR A 66 42.80 -8.06 -62.58
N ALA A 67 43.19 -7.57 -61.40
CA ALA A 67 43.80 -8.45 -60.43
C ALA A 67 42.80 -9.57 -60.16
N ASN A 68 43.17 -10.81 -60.48
CA ASN A 68 42.39 -11.97 -60.05
C ASN A 68 42.31 -11.92 -58.52
N ALA A 69 41.12 -12.13 -57.97
CA ALA A 69 40.78 -12.08 -56.54
C ALA A 69 41.98 -12.22 -55.58
N GLY A 70 42.24 -11.18 -54.79
CA GLY A 70 43.03 -11.28 -53.56
C GLY A 70 44.56 -11.17 -53.68
N VAL A 71 45.11 -10.39 -54.61
CA VAL A 71 46.56 -10.08 -54.60
C VAL A 71 46.81 -8.67 -54.06
N THR A 72 47.33 -8.59 -52.83
CA THR A 72 47.73 -7.33 -52.16
C THR A 72 49.01 -6.77 -52.78
N THR A 73 48.92 -6.28 -54.01
CA THR A 73 50.09 -5.79 -54.76
C THR A 73 49.73 -4.54 -55.56
N PHE A 74 50.55 -3.50 -55.48
CA PHE A 74 50.64 -2.54 -56.58
C PHE A 74 51.07 -3.31 -57.82
N MET A 75 50.21 -3.44 -58.84
CA MET A 75 50.45 -4.26 -60.03
C MET A 75 51.88 -4.04 -60.61
N HIS A 76 52.79 -4.96 -60.30
CA HIS A 76 54.20 -4.97 -60.70
C HIS A 76 55.01 -3.67 -60.43
N SER A 77 54.68 -2.93 -59.36
CA SER A 77 55.45 -1.78 -58.89
C SER A 77 55.71 -1.85 -57.38
N SER A 78 56.92 -1.46 -56.94
CA SER A 78 57.21 -1.23 -55.53
C SER A 78 56.60 0.11 -55.10
N GLY A 79 55.65 0.07 -54.16
CA GLY A 79 55.00 1.26 -53.66
C GLY A 79 54.37 1.08 -52.28
N SER A 80 53.97 2.18 -51.68
CA SER A 80 53.26 2.24 -50.41
C SER A 80 52.10 3.21 -50.49
N VAL A 81 51.01 2.91 -49.79
CA VAL A 81 49.89 3.82 -49.57
C VAL A 81 49.49 3.74 -48.11
N GLN A 82 49.14 4.88 -47.54
CA GLN A 82 48.55 5.01 -46.22
C GLN A 82 47.20 5.70 -46.37
N MET A 83 46.14 5.04 -45.94
CA MET A 83 44.77 5.55 -46.02
C MET A 83 44.50 6.54 -44.88
N ALA A 84 43.58 7.47 -45.08
CA ALA A 84 43.10 8.37 -44.03
C ALA A 84 42.36 7.60 -42.91
N PRO A 85 42.26 8.16 -41.69
CA PRO A 85 41.62 7.53 -40.53
C PRO A 85 40.26 6.87 -40.79
N ASN A 86 39.35 7.55 -41.50
CA ASN A 86 38.03 7.01 -41.84
C ASN A 86 38.07 5.85 -42.86
N GLN A 87 39.15 5.73 -43.64
CA GLN A 87 39.32 4.70 -44.67
C GLN A 87 40.32 3.62 -44.27
N ALA A 88 41.10 3.84 -43.22
CA ALA A 88 42.12 2.92 -42.71
C ALA A 88 41.54 1.62 -42.17
N GLY A 89 40.23 1.54 -41.91
CA GLY A 89 39.62 0.41 -41.22
C GLY A 89 40.21 0.23 -39.81
N THR A 90 39.85 -0.86 -39.14
CA THR A 90 40.34 -1.15 -37.77
C THR A 90 41.70 -1.85 -37.73
N ASN A 91 42.16 -2.43 -38.85
CA ASN A 91 43.23 -3.44 -38.84
C ASN A 91 44.39 -3.17 -39.81
N SER A 92 44.24 -2.29 -40.80
CA SER A 92 45.26 -2.11 -41.86
C SER A 92 45.19 -0.72 -42.51
N SER A 93 45.93 0.23 -41.96
CA SER A 93 46.00 1.61 -42.44
C SER A 93 47.01 1.81 -43.57
N LYS A 94 47.95 0.88 -43.75
CA LYS A 94 49.11 1.08 -44.63
C LYS A 94 49.51 -0.19 -45.38
N PHE A 95 49.79 -0.03 -46.66
CA PHE A 95 50.48 -0.99 -47.51
C PHE A 95 51.90 -0.50 -47.84
N SER A 96 52.89 -1.37 -47.85
CA SER A 96 54.24 -1.07 -48.30
C SER A 96 54.92 -2.32 -48.90
N ASN A 97 55.24 -2.29 -50.19
CA ASN A 97 56.04 -3.31 -50.88
C ASN A 97 55.59 -4.77 -50.65
N GLY A 98 54.27 -5.02 -50.65
CA GLY A 98 53.70 -6.36 -50.47
C GLY A 98 53.33 -6.70 -49.03
N GLU A 99 53.68 -5.84 -48.06
CA GLU A 99 53.32 -6.00 -46.66
C GLU A 99 52.25 -4.98 -46.25
N VAL A 100 51.23 -5.44 -45.53
CA VAL A 100 50.24 -4.58 -44.90
C VAL A 100 50.63 -4.40 -43.44
N ALA A 101 50.91 -3.17 -43.03
CA ALA A 101 51.22 -2.87 -41.64
C ALA A 101 49.92 -2.78 -40.83
N GLN A 102 49.85 -3.55 -39.74
CA GLN A 102 48.73 -3.54 -38.81
C GLN A 102 49.00 -2.54 -37.68
N THR A 103 47.97 -1.80 -37.27
CA THR A 103 48.02 -0.97 -36.06
C THR A 103 46.91 -1.41 -35.11
N LEU A 104 47.30 -2.18 -34.07
CA LEU A 104 46.59 -2.62 -32.85
C LEU A 104 45.87 -4.00 -32.85
N ASN A 105 46.34 -4.84 -31.92
CA ASN A 105 45.75 -6.02 -31.23
C ASN A 105 45.13 -7.21 -32.01
N GLU A 106 45.67 -8.40 -31.68
CA GLU A 106 45.59 -9.71 -32.35
C GLU A 106 44.30 -10.55 -32.11
N ALA A 107 43.09 -10.02 -32.29
CA ALA A 107 41.89 -10.87 -32.07
C ALA A 107 40.94 -11.06 -33.26
N ILE A 108 41.01 -10.25 -34.31
CA ILE A 108 40.10 -10.38 -35.46
C ILE A 108 40.86 -10.04 -36.76
N ASN A 109 41.13 -11.02 -37.61
CA ASN A 109 41.61 -10.79 -38.98
C ASN A 109 40.47 -10.22 -39.83
N TYR A 110 40.51 -8.93 -40.15
CA TYR A 110 39.59 -8.31 -41.13
C TYR A 110 40.36 -7.32 -42.01
N GLN A 111 40.12 -7.31 -43.32
CA GLN A 111 40.80 -6.43 -44.28
C GLN A 111 40.09 -5.06 -44.38
N ALA A 112 40.86 -4.00 -44.68
CA ALA A 112 40.33 -2.65 -44.88
C ALA A 112 39.71 -2.51 -46.29
N PRO A 113 38.38 -2.30 -46.42
CA PRO A 113 37.69 -2.29 -47.70
C PRO A 113 38.21 -1.20 -48.64
N TYR A 114 38.48 0.00 -48.11
CA TYR A 114 39.01 1.11 -48.90
C TYR A 114 40.47 0.90 -49.32
N LEU A 115 41.31 0.30 -48.48
CA LEU A 115 42.68 -0.08 -48.88
C LEU A 115 42.64 -1.16 -49.97
N ASN A 116 41.79 -2.17 -49.81
CA ASN A 116 41.63 -3.23 -50.81
C ASN A 116 41.07 -2.68 -52.13
N GLN A 117 40.05 -1.81 -52.06
CA GLN A 117 39.49 -1.12 -53.22
C GLN A 117 40.57 -0.26 -53.90
N PHE A 118 41.36 0.49 -53.14
CA PHE A 118 42.48 1.27 -53.66
C PHE A 118 43.48 0.36 -54.39
N LEU A 119 43.93 -0.73 -53.75
CA LEU A 119 44.92 -1.64 -54.34
C LEU A 119 44.40 -2.37 -55.60
N ASN A 120 43.10 -2.67 -55.67
CA ASN A 120 42.51 -3.38 -56.81
C ASN A 120 42.14 -2.46 -57.98
N HIS A 121 41.88 -1.17 -57.73
CA HIS A 121 41.30 -0.28 -58.74
C HIS A 121 42.17 0.93 -59.09
N PHE A 122 43.05 1.36 -58.20
CA PHE A 122 43.90 2.51 -58.49
C PHE A 122 44.90 2.18 -59.60
N SER A 123 44.91 3.01 -60.64
CA SER A 123 45.82 2.86 -61.77
C SER A 123 46.24 4.20 -62.34
N TRP A 124 47.54 4.39 -62.59
CA TRP A 124 48.03 5.59 -63.28
C TRP A 124 47.74 5.60 -64.79
N TRP A 125 47.33 4.46 -65.36
CA TRP A 125 47.37 4.22 -66.80
C TRP A 125 46.02 3.88 -67.42
N ALA A 126 45.13 3.24 -66.65
CA ALA A 126 43.80 2.85 -67.10
C ALA A 126 42.74 3.98 -67.11
N PRO A 127 42.72 4.93 -66.15
CA PRO A 127 41.60 5.85 -66.04
C PRO A 127 41.65 6.97 -67.07
N GLN A 128 40.46 7.47 -67.41
CA GLN A 128 40.27 8.66 -68.24
C GLN A 128 40.72 9.94 -67.52
N ARG A 129 40.59 9.99 -66.18
CA ARG A 129 41.00 11.14 -65.35
C ARG A 129 41.40 10.70 -63.95
N ILE A 130 42.42 11.36 -63.40
CA ILE A 130 42.77 11.34 -61.97
C ILE A 130 42.81 12.78 -61.49
N ALA A 131 42.25 13.05 -60.32
CA ALA A 131 42.33 14.35 -59.66
C ALA A 131 42.58 14.18 -58.16
N MET A 132 43.32 15.11 -57.54
CA MET A 132 43.74 15.01 -56.15
C MET A 132 43.92 16.40 -55.53
N GLY A 133 43.86 16.46 -54.19
CA GLY A 133 44.09 17.67 -53.40
C GLY A 133 42.82 18.25 -52.77
N SER A 134 42.99 19.18 -51.83
CA SER A 134 41.89 19.74 -51.02
C SER A 134 40.80 20.46 -51.82
N GLY A 135 41.13 20.95 -53.03
CA GLY A 135 40.16 21.55 -53.94
C GLY A 135 39.20 20.55 -54.60
N LEU A 136 39.48 19.24 -54.50
CA LEU A 136 38.73 18.18 -55.18
C LEU A 136 37.27 18.11 -54.73
N GLU A 137 37.01 18.35 -53.45
CA GLU A 137 35.65 18.35 -52.87
C GLU A 137 34.74 19.47 -53.43
N ASN A 138 35.32 20.50 -54.06
CA ASN A 138 34.55 21.53 -54.75
C ASN A 138 34.11 21.12 -56.16
N VAL A 139 34.72 20.05 -56.69
CA VAL A 139 34.51 19.57 -58.06
C VAL A 139 33.79 18.22 -58.07
N VAL A 140 33.89 17.48 -56.96
CA VAL A 140 33.25 16.19 -56.72
C VAL A 140 32.63 16.23 -55.33
N THR A 141 31.41 15.75 -55.19
CA THR A 141 30.77 15.56 -53.88
C THR A 141 30.98 14.12 -53.43
N PRO A 142 31.92 13.82 -52.51
CA PRO A 142 32.04 12.49 -51.96
C PRO A 142 30.76 12.13 -51.19
N THR A 143 30.44 10.85 -51.22
CA THR A 143 29.34 10.27 -50.45
C THR A 143 29.64 10.31 -48.95
N ASP A 144 28.60 10.22 -48.13
CA ASP A 144 28.73 10.22 -46.68
C ASP A 144 29.51 8.99 -46.19
N SER A 145 29.35 7.81 -46.81
CA SER A 145 30.17 6.63 -46.49
C SER A 145 31.66 6.81 -46.84
N GLU A 146 31.98 7.60 -47.86
CA GLU A 146 33.38 7.92 -48.21
C GLU A 146 33.99 8.95 -47.26
N LYS A 147 33.17 9.85 -46.70
CA LYS A 147 33.59 10.90 -45.74
C LYS A 147 33.70 10.39 -44.31
N TYR A 148 32.86 9.44 -43.93
CA TYR A 148 32.67 9.03 -42.54
C TYR A 148 32.79 7.53 -42.35
N GLN A 149 33.40 7.14 -41.24
CA GLN A 149 33.38 5.76 -40.75
C GLN A 149 32.59 5.69 -39.44
N PRO A 150 31.64 4.74 -39.29
CA PRO A 150 30.89 4.58 -38.06
C PRO A 150 31.80 4.09 -36.92
N ILE A 151 31.80 4.82 -35.80
CA ILE A 151 32.43 4.40 -34.56
C ILE A 151 31.41 3.64 -33.73
N VAL A 152 31.75 2.39 -33.41
CA VAL A 152 30.86 1.49 -32.66
C VAL A 152 31.02 1.63 -31.15
N GLN A 153 29.97 1.26 -30.42
CA GLN A 153 29.98 1.02 -28.98
C GLN A 153 29.25 -0.28 -28.65
N THR A 154 29.56 -0.85 -27.50
CA THR A 154 28.96 -2.10 -27.04
C THR A 154 27.47 -1.94 -26.80
N ILE A 155 26.69 -2.91 -27.28
CA ILE A 155 25.29 -3.08 -26.89
C ILE A 155 25.20 -4.20 -25.85
N ASP A 156 24.60 -3.89 -24.71
CA ASP A 156 24.28 -4.88 -23.67
C ASP A 156 22.99 -5.62 -24.02
N GLY A 157 22.95 -6.92 -23.72
CA GLY A 157 21.77 -7.76 -23.87
C GLY A 157 21.83 -9.00 -22.98
N ASN A 158 20.83 -9.87 -23.08
CA ASN A 158 20.80 -11.13 -22.33
C ASN A 158 20.39 -12.33 -23.18
N THR A 159 20.48 -13.53 -22.60
CA THR A 159 20.19 -14.79 -23.31
C THR A 159 18.71 -15.07 -23.55
N ASN A 160 17.79 -14.23 -23.06
CA ASN A 160 16.36 -14.31 -23.39
C ASN A 160 16.01 -13.47 -24.63
N GLN A 161 16.93 -12.63 -25.10
CA GLN A 161 16.74 -11.78 -26.26
C GLN A 161 17.28 -12.45 -27.53
N THR A 162 16.73 -12.02 -28.66
CA THR A 162 17.25 -12.25 -30.00
C THR A 162 17.96 -10.98 -30.49
N LEU A 163 18.71 -11.08 -31.58
CA LEU A 163 19.36 -9.90 -32.15
C LEU A 163 18.35 -8.81 -32.57
N SER A 164 17.15 -9.20 -33.02
CA SER A 164 16.07 -8.25 -33.36
C SER A 164 15.52 -7.46 -32.19
N ASP A 165 15.71 -7.94 -30.95
CA ASP A 165 15.31 -7.21 -29.74
C ASP A 165 16.31 -6.08 -29.40
N LEU A 166 17.52 -6.13 -29.98
CA LEU A 166 18.55 -5.12 -29.81
C LEU A 166 18.47 -4.06 -30.93
N THR A 167 18.59 -2.79 -30.57
CA THR A 167 18.55 -1.69 -31.54
C THR A 167 19.94 -1.45 -32.13
N ALA A 168 20.17 -1.85 -33.38
CA ALA A 168 21.46 -1.71 -34.07
C ALA A 168 21.99 -0.26 -34.06
N LYS A 169 21.12 0.75 -34.21
CA LYS A 169 21.50 2.17 -34.15
C LYS A 169 22.15 2.56 -32.81
N GLY A 170 21.74 1.91 -31.71
CA GLY A 170 22.33 2.12 -30.39
C GLY A 170 23.81 1.73 -30.30
N GLY A 171 24.29 0.91 -31.25
CA GLY A 171 25.70 0.53 -31.33
C GLY A 171 26.57 1.54 -32.08
N ILE A 172 26.04 2.64 -32.62
CA ILE A 172 26.83 3.69 -33.27
C ILE A 172 26.98 4.88 -32.32
N LYS A 173 28.21 5.16 -31.89
CA LYS A 173 28.56 6.25 -30.96
C LYS A 173 28.87 7.57 -31.67
N GLY A 174 29.35 7.50 -32.90
CA GLY A 174 29.78 8.67 -33.66
C GLY A 174 30.29 8.30 -35.04
N LEU A 175 30.77 9.31 -35.75
CA LEU A 175 31.36 9.20 -37.08
C LEU A 175 32.79 9.74 -37.03
N LEU A 176 33.75 8.95 -37.55
CA LEU A 176 35.14 9.32 -37.75
C LEU A 176 35.30 9.94 -39.14
N SER A 177 35.81 11.16 -39.19
CA SER A 177 36.10 11.88 -40.43
C SER A 177 37.51 11.59 -40.93
N SER A 178 37.80 11.98 -42.18
CA SER A 178 39.10 11.78 -42.84
C SER A 178 40.27 12.50 -42.18
N ASP A 179 40.05 13.53 -41.37
CA ASP A 179 41.09 14.22 -40.61
C ASP A 179 41.35 13.62 -39.22
N GLY A 180 40.65 12.52 -38.88
CA GLY A 180 40.72 11.86 -37.58
C GLY A 180 39.81 12.47 -36.51
N THR A 181 38.98 13.47 -36.86
CA THR A 181 37.99 14.03 -35.92
C THR A 181 36.80 13.09 -35.75
N VAL A 182 36.27 13.04 -34.52
CA VAL A 182 35.07 12.26 -34.19
C VAL A 182 33.93 13.21 -33.88
N THR A 183 32.82 13.05 -34.61
CA THR A 183 31.56 13.73 -34.31
C THR A 183 30.54 12.76 -33.72
N THR A 184 29.79 13.20 -32.72
CA THR A 184 28.62 12.46 -32.20
C THR A 184 27.34 12.82 -32.94
N ASP A 185 27.39 13.77 -33.88
CA ASP A 185 26.27 14.09 -34.75
C ASP A 185 26.09 12.96 -35.79
N LEU A 186 24.95 12.28 -35.71
CA LEU A 186 24.56 11.20 -36.62
C LEU A 186 23.52 11.66 -37.65
N SER A 187 23.40 12.96 -37.92
CA SER A 187 22.43 13.53 -38.86
C SER A 187 22.58 13.00 -40.30
N SER A 188 23.79 12.62 -40.70
CA SER A 188 24.05 11.96 -41.99
C SER A 188 23.63 10.49 -42.01
N VAL A 189 23.38 9.85 -40.87
CA VAL A 189 22.95 8.44 -40.78
C VAL A 189 21.43 8.35 -40.85
N LYS A 190 20.93 7.84 -41.99
CA LYS A 190 19.49 7.64 -42.24
C LYS A 190 18.94 6.44 -41.45
N ASN A 191 19.62 5.31 -41.49
CA ASN A 191 19.18 4.08 -40.83
C ASN A 191 20.37 3.20 -40.42
N VAL A 192 20.17 2.40 -39.38
CA VAL A 192 21.10 1.31 -39.01
C VAL A 192 20.27 0.07 -38.73
N SER A 193 20.53 -1.01 -39.47
CA SER A 193 19.85 -2.30 -39.31
C SER A 193 20.87 -3.42 -39.16
N TRP A 194 20.49 -4.51 -38.48
CA TRP A 194 21.32 -5.71 -38.46
C TRP A 194 21.47 -6.27 -39.88
N TYR A 195 22.70 -6.63 -40.24
CA TYR A 195 23.02 -7.20 -41.54
C TYR A 195 22.35 -8.57 -41.72
N ASP A 196 21.69 -8.78 -42.85
CA ASP A 196 21.06 -10.05 -43.20
C ASP A 196 21.54 -10.56 -44.56
N ALA A 197 22.51 -11.49 -44.50
CA ALA A 197 23.09 -12.15 -45.67
C ALA A 197 22.07 -12.93 -46.53
N THR A 198 20.87 -13.22 -46.01
CA THR A 198 19.82 -13.91 -46.78
C THR A 198 19.07 -12.97 -47.72
N THR A 199 19.23 -11.67 -47.56
CA THR A 199 18.64 -10.68 -48.46
C THR A 199 19.59 -10.40 -49.62
N ASP A 200 19.09 -10.53 -50.86
CA ASP A 200 19.87 -10.26 -52.08
C ASP A 200 20.44 -8.82 -52.08
N THR A 201 19.71 -7.88 -51.48
CA THR A 201 20.13 -6.47 -51.37
C THR A 201 21.36 -6.31 -50.48
N ASP A 202 21.34 -6.82 -49.24
CA ASP A 202 22.47 -6.65 -48.32
C ASP A 202 23.67 -7.47 -48.78
N ALA A 203 23.47 -8.66 -49.36
CA ALA A 203 24.56 -9.45 -49.95
C ALA A 203 25.23 -8.72 -51.13
N THR A 204 24.45 -8.07 -51.99
CA THR A 204 24.98 -7.29 -53.12
C THR A 204 25.73 -6.05 -52.66
N GLU A 205 25.18 -5.31 -51.69
CA GLU A 205 25.81 -4.13 -51.11
C GLU A 205 27.08 -4.48 -50.32
N TRP A 206 27.07 -5.58 -49.56
CA TRP A 206 28.27 -6.12 -48.92
C TRP A 206 29.36 -6.36 -49.94
N LYS A 207 29.05 -7.06 -51.04
CA LYS A 207 30.03 -7.29 -52.11
C LYS A 207 30.52 -5.99 -52.76
N SER A 208 29.66 -4.98 -52.88
CA SER A 208 30.03 -3.68 -53.45
C SER A 208 31.01 -2.90 -52.56
N VAL A 209 30.85 -2.96 -51.25
CA VAL A 209 31.68 -2.21 -50.28
C VAL A 209 32.91 -3.01 -49.85
N MET A 210 32.71 -4.30 -49.55
CA MET A 210 33.71 -5.19 -48.96
C MET A 210 34.41 -6.10 -50.00
N GLY A 211 33.95 -6.13 -51.25
CA GLY A 211 34.53 -6.96 -52.30
C GLY A 211 34.28 -8.46 -52.08
N ASP A 212 35.31 -9.28 -52.29
CA ASP A 212 35.26 -10.75 -52.09
C ASP A 212 35.48 -11.18 -50.63
N GLU A 213 35.30 -10.26 -49.67
CA GLU A 213 35.35 -10.56 -48.24
C GLU A 213 34.31 -11.60 -47.82
N ALA A 214 34.70 -12.45 -46.86
CA ALA A 214 33.82 -13.48 -46.34
C ALA A 214 32.56 -12.83 -45.76
N VAL A 215 31.40 -13.24 -46.26
CA VAL A 215 30.11 -12.73 -45.79
C VAL A 215 29.91 -13.15 -44.33
N PRO A 216 29.80 -12.20 -43.39
CA PRO A 216 29.66 -12.53 -41.99
C PRO A 216 28.25 -13.05 -41.70
N THR A 217 28.15 -13.93 -40.72
CA THR A 217 26.87 -14.41 -40.20
C THR A 217 26.62 -13.83 -38.82
N ASN A 218 25.43 -13.28 -38.63
CA ASN A 218 25.00 -12.78 -37.33
C ASN A 218 24.46 -13.91 -36.43
N PRO A 219 24.45 -13.72 -35.09
CA PRO A 219 23.77 -14.63 -34.17
C PRO A 219 22.32 -14.88 -34.58
N THR A 220 21.87 -16.13 -34.43
CA THR A 220 20.49 -16.54 -34.76
C THR A 220 19.80 -17.15 -33.55
N GLY A 221 18.49 -16.92 -33.43
CA GLY A 221 17.72 -17.29 -32.25
C GLY A 221 18.10 -16.47 -31.03
N ASN A 222 17.97 -17.07 -29.85
CA ASN A 222 18.36 -16.44 -28.60
C ASN A 222 19.88 -16.24 -28.54
N LEU A 223 20.27 -15.05 -28.07
CA LEU A 223 21.66 -14.66 -27.90
C LEU A 223 22.33 -15.54 -26.84
N LYS A 224 23.64 -15.72 -27.00
CA LYS A 224 24.48 -16.53 -26.10
C LYS A 224 25.56 -15.65 -25.50
N THR A 225 26.03 -15.99 -24.31
CA THR A 225 27.17 -15.29 -23.67
C THR A 225 28.48 -15.37 -24.49
N THR A 226 28.54 -16.32 -25.45
CA THR A 226 29.62 -16.46 -26.43
C THR A 226 29.49 -15.51 -27.63
N ASP A 227 28.33 -14.91 -27.87
CA ASP A 227 28.11 -13.96 -28.97
C ASP A 227 28.75 -12.62 -28.60
N LYS A 228 29.86 -12.28 -29.26
CA LYS A 228 30.69 -11.11 -28.91
C LYS A 228 30.46 -9.89 -29.79
N SER A 229 29.84 -10.05 -30.95
CA SER A 229 29.53 -8.96 -31.86
C SER A 229 28.47 -9.35 -32.89
N ALA A 230 27.90 -8.36 -33.57
CA ALA A 230 27.03 -8.56 -34.73
C ALA A 230 27.25 -7.43 -35.75
N TRP A 231 27.17 -7.79 -37.03
CA TRP A 231 27.31 -6.86 -38.15
C TRP A 231 26.03 -6.09 -38.39
N ALA A 232 26.16 -4.78 -38.58
CA ALA A 232 25.09 -3.88 -38.93
C ALA A 232 25.40 -3.16 -40.24
N LYS A 233 24.35 -2.93 -41.03
CA LYS A 233 24.33 -2.05 -42.19
C LYS A 233 23.99 -0.64 -41.74
N VAL A 234 24.85 0.32 -42.08
CA VAL A 234 24.66 1.75 -41.89
C VAL A 234 24.28 2.34 -43.24
N THR A 235 23.10 2.95 -43.32
CA THR A 235 22.64 3.65 -44.51
C THR A 235 22.64 5.14 -44.24
N TYR A 236 23.33 5.90 -45.08
CA TYR A 236 23.42 7.35 -44.98
C TYR A 236 22.30 8.07 -45.72
N THR A 237 22.16 9.37 -45.51
CA THR A 237 21.09 10.18 -46.08
C THR A 237 21.18 10.34 -47.59
N ASP A 238 22.40 10.31 -48.14
CA ASP A 238 22.68 10.32 -49.57
C ASP A 238 22.46 8.96 -50.25
N GLY A 239 22.10 7.92 -49.47
CA GLY A 239 21.86 6.57 -49.96
C GLY A 239 23.09 5.68 -50.00
N SER A 240 24.28 6.21 -49.70
CA SER A 240 25.48 5.40 -49.53
C SER A 240 25.37 4.49 -48.30
N VAL A 241 26.13 3.40 -48.30
CA VAL A 241 26.06 2.37 -47.25
C VAL A 241 27.45 2.00 -46.77
N ASP A 242 27.54 1.63 -45.49
CA ASP A 242 28.73 1.12 -44.84
C ASP A 242 28.34 0.00 -43.86
N PHE A 243 29.30 -0.79 -43.40
CA PHE A 243 29.07 -1.93 -42.51
C PHE A 243 29.92 -1.83 -41.26
N ALA A 244 29.30 -2.04 -40.10
CA ALA A 244 29.94 -1.93 -38.80
C ALA A 244 29.75 -3.21 -37.98
N ASN A 245 30.83 -3.75 -37.42
CA ASN A 245 30.75 -4.87 -36.48
C ASN A 245 30.59 -4.33 -35.04
N ILE A 246 29.37 -4.41 -34.51
CA ILE A 246 28.99 -3.83 -33.22
C ILE A 246 29.28 -4.85 -32.10
N PRO A 247 30.11 -4.52 -31.09
CA PRO A 247 30.34 -5.40 -29.95
C PRO A 247 29.07 -5.67 -29.15
N LEU A 248 28.91 -6.90 -28.68
CA LEU A 248 27.81 -7.33 -27.83
C LEU A 248 28.35 -7.79 -26.48
N ASN A 249 27.65 -7.42 -25.40
CA ASN A 249 27.89 -7.92 -24.06
C ASN A 249 26.63 -8.64 -23.57
N ILE A 250 26.59 -9.96 -23.78
CA ILE A 250 25.44 -10.80 -23.46
C ILE A 250 25.63 -11.46 -22.10
N THR A 251 24.73 -11.15 -21.16
CA THR A 251 24.72 -11.71 -19.80
C THR A 251 23.57 -12.70 -19.60
N GLU A 252 23.58 -13.40 -18.46
CA GLU A 252 22.37 -14.11 -18.02
C GLU A 252 21.27 -13.10 -17.66
N PRO A 253 19.99 -13.44 -17.86
CA PRO A 253 18.86 -12.56 -17.53
C PRO A 253 18.83 -12.24 -16.05
N MET A 254 18.62 -10.97 -15.71
CA MET A 254 18.53 -10.53 -14.32
C MET A 254 17.37 -11.18 -13.57
N ALA A 255 16.27 -11.53 -14.25
CA ALA A 255 15.17 -12.30 -13.68
C ALA A 255 15.60 -13.70 -13.14
N ASN A 256 16.73 -14.26 -13.60
CA ASN A 256 17.27 -15.50 -13.03
C ASN A 256 18.16 -15.26 -11.80
N LEU A 257 18.51 -14.00 -11.53
CA LEU A 257 19.42 -13.59 -10.46
C LEU A 257 18.68 -13.02 -9.25
N TYR A 258 17.45 -12.55 -9.45
CA TYR A 258 16.64 -11.88 -8.44
C TYR A 258 15.27 -12.54 -8.34
N THR A 259 14.67 -12.51 -7.17
CA THR A 259 13.28 -12.93 -6.97
C THR A 259 12.51 -11.86 -6.21
N PRO A 260 11.54 -11.16 -6.85
CA PRO A 260 10.70 -10.17 -6.20
C PRO A 260 9.56 -10.81 -5.42
N SER A 261 9.18 -10.20 -4.29
CA SER A 261 8.05 -10.62 -3.46
C SER A 261 7.43 -9.43 -2.75
N TYR A 262 6.14 -9.53 -2.43
CA TYR A 262 5.44 -8.57 -1.58
C TYR A 262 4.94 -9.24 -0.32
N LYS A 263 5.00 -8.52 0.79
CA LYS A 263 4.30 -8.94 2.00
C LYS A 263 2.79 -8.81 1.77
N PRO A 264 1.98 -9.74 2.30
CA PRO A 264 0.53 -9.57 2.29
C PRO A 264 0.11 -8.34 3.09
N VAL A 265 -1.02 -7.74 2.71
CA VAL A 265 -1.56 -6.53 3.34
C VAL A 265 -3.05 -6.67 3.61
N ASN A 266 -3.52 -6.12 4.73
CA ASN A 266 -4.95 -5.95 4.99
C ASN A 266 -5.30 -4.47 5.07
N VAL A 267 -6.47 -4.11 4.58
CA VAL A 267 -6.95 -2.73 4.56
C VAL A 267 -8.45 -2.69 4.83
N GLU A 268 -8.85 -1.82 5.75
CA GLU A 268 -10.27 -1.57 6.03
C GLU A 268 -10.88 -0.71 4.92
N GLN A 269 -12.13 -0.98 4.57
CA GLN A 269 -12.93 -0.16 3.66
C GLN A 269 -12.84 1.33 4.01
N GLY A 270 -12.53 2.18 3.01
CA GLY A 270 -12.36 3.62 3.18
C GLY A 270 -10.98 4.06 3.66
N GLN A 271 -10.12 3.13 4.08
CA GLN A 271 -8.74 3.40 4.51
C GLN A 271 -7.73 3.21 3.37
N THR A 272 -6.46 3.47 3.66
CA THR A 272 -5.34 3.31 2.71
C THR A 272 -4.23 2.52 3.37
N ALA A 273 -3.65 1.58 2.63
CA ALA A 273 -2.44 0.87 3.02
C ALA A 273 -1.43 0.85 1.87
N THR A 274 -0.15 0.73 2.21
CA THR A 274 0.95 0.68 1.24
C THR A 274 1.88 -0.47 1.57
N VAL A 275 2.47 -1.08 0.55
CA VAL A 275 3.48 -2.14 0.71
C VAL A 275 4.57 -2.03 -0.34
N ASP A 276 5.81 -2.16 0.10
CA ASP A 276 6.99 -2.12 -0.75
C ASP A 276 7.42 -3.53 -1.17
N PRO A 277 8.04 -3.67 -2.36
CA PRO A 277 8.61 -4.94 -2.78
C PRO A 277 9.86 -5.28 -1.98
N SER A 278 10.10 -6.57 -1.83
CA SER A 278 11.33 -7.16 -1.32
C SER A 278 11.98 -8.05 -2.37
N PHE A 279 13.31 -8.03 -2.45
CA PHE A 279 14.07 -8.83 -3.40
C PHE A 279 15.01 -9.76 -2.66
N THR A 280 15.18 -10.96 -3.22
CA THR A 280 16.21 -11.91 -2.81
C THR A 280 17.12 -12.25 -4.00
N ASP A 281 18.38 -12.58 -3.72
CA ASP A 281 19.30 -13.13 -4.71
C ASP A 281 19.09 -14.66 -4.89
N GLN A 282 19.92 -15.29 -5.72
CA GLN A 282 19.87 -16.72 -6.00
C GLN A 282 20.09 -17.60 -4.76
N ASP A 283 20.76 -17.08 -3.73
CA ASP A 283 20.99 -17.77 -2.46
C ASP A 283 19.84 -17.54 -1.46
N GLY A 284 18.78 -16.82 -1.88
CA GLY A 284 17.64 -16.46 -1.04
C GLY A 284 17.94 -15.33 -0.05
N LYS A 285 19.06 -14.63 -0.19
CA LYS A 285 19.46 -13.55 0.70
C LYS A 285 18.86 -12.22 0.25
N GLY A 286 18.34 -11.45 1.21
CA GLY A 286 17.75 -10.14 0.94
C GLY A 286 18.72 -9.19 0.23
N THR A 287 18.26 -8.57 -0.85
CA THR A 287 19.01 -7.63 -1.69
C THR A 287 18.12 -6.49 -2.18
N THR A 288 18.69 -5.52 -2.88
CA THR A 288 17.95 -4.41 -3.50
C THR A 288 17.74 -4.66 -4.98
N ALA A 289 16.64 -4.15 -5.53
CA ALA A 289 16.43 -4.14 -6.97
C ALA A 289 17.58 -3.43 -7.70
N PRO A 290 18.03 -3.95 -8.86
CA PRO A 290 19.00 -3.25 -9.69
C PRO A 290 18.55 -1.85 -10.10
N THR A 291 19.48 -0.92 -10.20
CA THR A 291 19.18 0.45 -10.66
C THR A 291 18.60 0.44 -12.08
N GLY A 292 17.45 1.09 -12.27
CA GLY A 292 16.73 1.09 -13.54
C GLY A 292 15.62 0.04 -13.64
N THR A 293 15.39 -0.75 -12.59
CA THR A 293 14.21 -1.62 -12.49
C THR A 293 12.92 -0.79 -12.48
N THR A 294 11.89 -1.26 -13.18
CA THR A 294 10.58 -0.60 -13.27
C THR A 294 9.46 -1.56 -12.97
N PHE A 295 8.31 -1.02 -12.56
CA PHE A 295 7.19 -1.81 -12.05
C PHE A 295 5.89 -1.41 -12.75
N THR A 296 5.07 -2.42 -13.06
CA THR A 296 3.74 -2.23 -13.62
C THR A 296 2.76 -3.22 -13.01
N THR A 297 1.47 -2.97 -13.16
CA THR A 297 0.42 -3.89 -12.71
C THR A 297 -0.35 -4.48 -13.89
N GLY A 298 -0.83 -5.71 -13.74
CA GLY A 298 -1.59 -6.42 -14.78
C GLY A 298 -3.03 -5.94 -14.96
N THR A 299 -3.75 -6.50 -15.93
CA THR A 299 -5.14 -6.13 -16.26
C THR A 299 -6.16 -6.45 -15.17
N ASP A 300 -5.87 -7.45 -14.33
CA ASP A 300 -6.76 -7.90 -13.25
C ASP A 300 -6.62 -7.03 -11.98
N THR A 301 -5.92 -5.91 -12.08
CA THR A 301 -5.68 -5.00 -10.96
C THR A 301 -6.98 -4.32 -10.54
N PRO A 302 -7.38 -4.42 -9.26
CA PRO A 302 -8.52 -3.68 -8.75
C PRO A 302 -8.36 -2.18 -8.99
N ASN A 303 -9.43 -1.49 -9.41
CA ASN A 303 -9.39 -0.05 -9.73
C ASN A 303 -9.00 0.87 -8.54
N TRP A 304 -9.00 0.33 -7.34
CA TRP A 304 -8.61 0.99 -6.10
C TRP A 304 -7.16 0.68 -5.68
N ALA A 305 -6.41 -0.07 -6.49
CA ALA A 305 -5.00 -0.37 -6.31
C ALA A 305 -4.15 0.31 -7.38
N THR A 306 -2.98 0.82 -7.00
CA THR A 306 -2.02 1.48 -7.88
C THR A 306 -0.59 1.09 -7.50
N ILE A 307 0.35 1.18 -8.45
CA ILE A 307 1.77 0.96 -8.21
C ILE A 307 2.59 2.19 -8.61
N ASP A 308 3.62 2.51 -7.83
CA ASP A 308 4.66 3.45 -8.26
C ASP A 308 5.60 2.75 -9.26
N PRO A 309 5.76 3.26 -10.49
CA PRO A 309 6.53 2.57 -11.52
C PRO A 309 8.05 2.56 -11.28
N SER A 310 8.54 3.39 -10.35
CA SER A 310 9.96 3.54 -10.03
C SER A 310 10.37 2.82 -8.75
N THR A 311 9.51 2.83 -7.72
CA THR A 311 9.80 2.17 -6.42
C THR A 311 9.16 0.81 -6.31
N GLY A 312 8.11 0.54 -7.09
CA GLY A 312 7.29 -0.65 -6.97
C GLY A 312 6.35 -0.62 -5.76
N THR A 313 6.24 0.48 -5.03
CA THR A 313 5.33 0.59 -3.89
C THR A 313 3.89 0.44 -4.37
N VAL A 314 3.18 -0.55 -3.84
CA VAL A 314 1.76 -0.77 -4.12
C VAL A 314 0.93 -0.04 -3.06
N THR A 315 -0.03 0.77 -3.52
CA THR A 315 -0.99 1.50 -2.69
C THR A 315 -2.38 0.93 -2.92
N VAL A 316 -3.09 0.58 -1.84
CA VAL A 316 -4.46 0.06 -1.89
C VAL A 316 -5.41 0.98 -1.12
N LYS A 317 -6.49 1.40 -1.77
CA LYS A 317 -7.50 2.33 -1.21
C LYS A 317 -8.93 1.90 -1.55
N PRO A 318 -9.41 0.75 -1.03
CA PRO A 318 -10.77 0.31 -1.28
C PRO A 318 -11.78 1.32 -0.72
N ARG A 319 -12.84 1.59 -1.49
CA ARG A 319 -13.97 2.42 -1.03
C ARG A 319 -14.91 1.59 -0.14
N THR A 320 -15.89 2.24 0.47
CA THR A 320 -16.86 1.60 1.37
C THR A 320 -17.85 0.66 0.66
N ASP A 321 -17.98 0.76 -0.66
CA ASP A 321 -18.80 -0.11 -1.51
C ASP A 321 -18.05 -1.35 -2.03
N VAL A 322 -16.72 -1.41 -1.87
CA VAL A 322 -15.91 -2.57 -2.28
C VAL A 322 -16.26 -3.78 -1.41
N THR A 323 -16.58 -4.92 -2.00
CA THR A 323 -16.96 -6.11 -1.22
C THR A 323 -15.79 -6.59 -0.34
N PRO A 324 -15.97 -6.78 0.98
CA PRO A 324 -14.93 -7.36 1.83
C PRO A 324 -14.54 -8.77 1.39
N GLY A 325 -13.26 -9.10 1.44
CA GLY A 325 -12.74 -10.39 0.99
C GLY A 325 -11.30 -10.32 0.50
N ALA A 326 -10.87 -11.40 -0.17
CA ALA A 326 -9.53 -11.53 -0.72
C ALA A 326 -9.43 -11.00 -2.15
N TYR A 327 -8.33 -10.29 -2.42
CA TYR A 327 -7.97 -9.72 -3.70
C TYR A 327 -6.48 -9.94 -3.97
N ASN A 328 -6.11 -9.89 -5.24
CA ASN A 328 -4.73 -10.08 -5.69
C ASN A 328 -4.38 -8.94 -6.64
N VAL A 329 -3.27 -8.24 -6.40
CA VAL A 329 -2.74 -7.22 -7.31
C VAL A 329 -1.57 -7.83 -8.08
N PRO A 330 -1.71 -8.15 -9.37
CA PRO A 330 -0.60 -8.68 -10.16
C PRO A 330 0.42 -7.58 -10.44
N VAL A 331 1.70 -7.89 -10.25
CA VAL A 331 2.82 -6.97 -10.46
C VAL A 331 3.83 -7.59 -11.41
N THR A 332 4.22 -6.84 -12.43
CA THR A 332 5.30 -7.20 -13.37
C THR A 332 6.50 -6.30 -13.10
N VAL A 333 7.63 -6.92 -12.80
CA VAL A 333 8.92 -6.27 -12.57
C VAL A 333 9.74 -6.37 -13.85
N THR A 334 10.20 -5.24 -14.39
CA THR A 334 11.05 -5.19 -15.58
C THR A 334 12.44 -4.67 -15.21
N TYR A 335 13.46 -5.49 -15.43
CA TYR A 335 14.85 -5.18 -15.11
C TYR A 335 15.51 -4.32 -16.21
N PRO A 336 16.68 -3.70 -15.92
CA PRO A 336 17.42 -2.91 -16.90
C PRO A 336 17.76 -3.66 -18.20
N ASP A 337 18.04 -4.95 -18.10
CA ASP A 337 18.33 -5.86 -19.22
C ASP A 337 17.08 -6.32 -19.98
N LYS A 338 15.90 -5.79 -19.65
CA LYS A 338 14.59 -6.14 -20.21
C LYS A 338 14.05 -7.52 -19.85
N SER A 339 14.75 -8.30 -19.02
CA SER A 339 14.15 -9.47 -18.41
C SER A 339 13.03 -9.06 -17.45
N THR A 340 12.06 -9.95 -17.22
CA THR A 340 10.89 -9.66 -16.40
C THR A 340 10.56 -10.77 -15.43
N ASP A 341 10.06 -10.42 -14.25
CA ASP A 341 9.45 -11.32 -13.28
C ASP A 341 8.00 -10.92 -12.99
N GLU A 342 7.19 -11.90 -12.63
CA GLU A 342 5.83 -11.69 -12.15
C GLU A 342 5.72 -12.04 -10.67
N THR A 343 5.00 -11.20 -9.93
CA THR A 343 4.66 -11.43 -8.53
C THR A 343 3.25 -10.92 -8.26
N THR A 344 2.75 -11.13 -7.05
CA THR A 344 1.40 -10.71 -6.66
C THR A 344 1.42 -10.13 -5.26
N VAL A 345 0.63 -9.08 -5.05
CA VAL A 345 0.32 -8.58 -3.70
C VAL A 345 -1.01 -9.17 -3.24
N PRO A 346 -1.00 -10.05 -2.23
CA PRO A 346 -2.23 -10.56 -1.64
C PRO A 346 -2.83 -9.51 -0.69
N VAL A 347 -4.12 -9.20 -0.89
CA VAL A 347 -4.83 -8.14 -0.17
C VAL A 347 -6.10 -8.70 0.48
N ILE A 348 -6.29 -8.45 1.77
CA ILE A 348 -7.57 -8.68 2.46
C ILE A 348 -8.26 -7.33 2.72
N VAL A 349 -9.43 -7.15 2.13
CA VAL A 349 -10.29 -5.99 2.40
C VAL A 349 -11.29 -6.33 3.50
N THR A 350 -11.35 -5.53 4.56
CA THR A 350 -12.23 -5.76 5.72
C THR A 350 -13.30 -4.69 5.90
N LYS A 351 -14.38 -5.05 6.59
CA LYS A 351 -15.28 -4.09 7.24
C LYS A 351 -14.66 -3.55 8.54
N PRO A 352 -15.13 -2.38 9.02
CA PRO A 352 -14.78 -1.89 10.35
C PRO A 352 -14.99 -2.96 11.42
N GLY A 353 -14.01 -3.11 12.32
CA GLY A 353 -14.07 -4.03 13.45
C GLY A 353 -13.69 -5.49 13.15
N GLN A 354 -13.45 -5.89 11.90
CA GLN A 354 -12.95 -7.23 11.60
C GLN A 354 -11.45 -7.37 11.90
N THR A 355 -11.04 -8.52 12.40
CA THR A 355 -9.64 -8.83 12.70
C THR A 355 -9.06 -9.75 11.65
N VAL A 356 -7.89 -9.41 11.12
CA VAL A 356 -7.14 -10.25 10.17
C VAL A 356 -5.91 -10.82 10.86
N THR A 357 -5.73 -12.13 10.78
CA THR A 357 -4.52 -12.81 11.25
C THR A 357 -3.86 -13.51 10.07
N TRP A 358 -2.62 -13.13 9.78
CA TRP A 358 -1.83 -13.71 8.70
C TRP A 358 -0.99 -14.89 9.18
N GLY A 359 -1.23 -16.03 8.52
CA GLY A 359 -0.44 -17.24 8.59
C GLY A 359 0.72 -17.28 7.60
N ASP A 360 1.38 -18.42 7.56
CA ASP A 360 2.36 -18.72 6.51
C ASP A 360 1.67 -19.17 5.21
N ASN A 361 0.44 -19.70 5.31
CA ASN A 361 -0.32 -20.25 4.17
C ASN A 361 -1.61 -19.47 3.87
N GLY A 362 -1.79 -18.26 4.39
CA GLY A 362 -3.00 -17.46 4.13
C GLY A 362 -3.42 -16.55 5.28
N ALA A 363 -4.70 -16.16 5.29
CA ALA A 363 -5.27 -15.27 6.29
C ALA A 363 -6.56 -15.84 6.89
N VAL A 364 -6.76 -15.60 8.19
CA VAL A 364 -8.05 -15.80 8.87
C VAL A 364 -8.64 -14.45 9.22
N VAL A 365 -9.91 -14.24 8.87
CA VAL A 365 -10.68 -13.04 9.18
C VAL A 365 -11.76 -13.38 10.19
N LEU A 366 -11.67 -12.76 11.37
CA LEU A 366 -12.69 -12.87 12.42
C LEU A 366 -13.67 -11.69 12.32
N THR A 367 -14.96 -11.99 12.43
CA THR A 367 -16.03 -11.00 12.56
C THR A 367 -16.77 -11.24 13.86
N THR A 368 -16.87 -10.19 14.68
CA THR A 368 -17.62 -10.19 15.93
C THR A 368 -18.94 -9.44 15.76
N ASP A 369 -19.99 -9.97 16.37
CA ASP A 369 -21.30 -9.31 16.47
C ASP A 369 -21.80 -9.43 17.91
N ALA A 370 -21.87 -8.28 18.58
CA ALA A 370 -22.33 -8.16 19.97
C ALA A 370 -23.78 -7.65 20.05
N SER A 371 -24.53 -7.57 18.95
CA SER A 371 -25.91 -7.06 18.95
C SER A 371 -26.88 -7.86 19.81
N ASN A 372 -26.56 -9.13 20.12
CA ASN A 372 -27.36 -9.99 20.96
C ASN A 372 -27.04 -9.88 22.46
N THR A 373 -26.01 -9.11 22.86
CA THR A 373 -25.64 -8.99 24.28
C THR A 373 -26.75 -8.27 25.07
N LYS A 374 -27.18 -8.87 26.17
CA LYS A 374 -28.19 -8.29 27.07
C LYS A 374 -27.54 -7.53 28.23
N ALA A 375 -26.80 -6.48 27.89
CA ALA A 375 -26.15 -5.65 28.90
C ALA A 375 -27.10 -4.60 29.47
N HIS A 376 -27.03 -4.32 30.78
CA HIS A 376 -27.69 -3.18 31.41
C HIS A 376 -26.76 -2.45 32.38
N GLU A 377 -27.04 -1.18 32.66
CA GLU A 377 -26.29 -0.39 33.63
C GLU A 377 -26.43 -0.97 35.05
N THR A 378 -25.38 -0.81 35.84
CA THR A 378 -25.32 -1.19 37.27
C THR A 378 -24.64 -0.09 38.07
N SER A 379 -24.77 -0.09 39.41
CA SER A 379 -24.06 0.91 40.25
C SER A 379 -22.71 0.40 40.77
N ASP A 380 -22.65 -0.78 41.39
CA ASP A 380 -21.41 -1.35 41.96
C ASP A 380 -21.15 -2.80 41.51
N ASN A 381 -22.20 -3.63 41.49
CA ASN A 381 -22.14 -5.04 41.13
C ASN A 381 -22.26 -5.19 39.61
N SER A 382 -21.15 -5.08 38.89
CA SER A 382 -21.14 -5.20 37.42
C SER A 382 -21.71 -6.55 36.97
N GLN A 383 -22.57 -6.50 35.97
CA GLN A 383 -23.16 -7.67 35.35
C GLN A 383 -22.07 -8.56 34.72
N VAL A 384 -22.23 -9.88 34.85
CA VAL A 384 -21.45 -10.83 34.06
C VAL A 384 -22.09 -10.94 32.68
N VAL A 385 -21.59 -10.14 31.72
CA VAL A 385 -22.04 -10.22 30.33
C VAL A 385 -21.56 -11.56 29.71
N PRO A 386 -22.47 -12.48 29.33
CA PRO A 386 -22.07 -13.77 28.78
C PRO A 386 -21.34 -13.58 27.45
N VAL A 387 -20.12 -14.11 27.34
CA VAL A 387 -19.37 -14.06 26.07
C VAL A 387 -20.08 -14.88 24.99
N SER A 388 -20.89 -15.86 25.37
CA SER A 388 -21.72 -16.67 24.46
C SER A 388 -22.77 -15.85 23.70
N ASP A 389 -23.12 -14.65 24.18
CA ASP A 389 -24.04 -13.76 23.49
C ASP A 389 -23.35 -13.01 22.34
N VAL A 390 -22.01 -13.00 22.31
CA VAL A 390 -21.23 -12.46 21.20
C VAL A 390 -21.04 -13.53 20.14
N THR A 391 -21.57 -13.27 18.95
CA THR A 391 -21.37 -14.18 17.81
C THR A 391 -19.99 -13.91 17.20
N VAL A 392 -19.21 -14.98 17.02
CA VAL A 392 -17.92 -14.94 16.33
C VAL A 392 -17.99 -15.82 15.11
N THR A 393 -17.66 -15.25 13.94
CA THR A 393 -17.50 -16.00 12.70
C THR A 393 -16.08 -15.86 12.19
N ALA A 394 -15.55 -16.93 11.59
CA ALA A 394 -14.20 -16.99 11.09
C ALA A 394 -14.19 -17.46 9.64
N GLN A 395 -13.51 -16.70 8.78
CA GLN A 395 -13.37 -16.99 7.35
C GLN A 395 -11.89 -17.11 7.01
N GLY A 396 -11.49 -18.23 6.44
CA GLY A 396 -10.13 -18.51 6.01
C GLY A 396 -9.91 -18.28 4.52
N TYR A 397 -8.78 -17.72 4.14
CA TYR A 397 -8.34 -17.54 2.76
C TYR A 397 -6.96 -18.16 2.60
N LYS A 398 -6.83 -19.16 1.73
CA LYS A 398 -5.57 -19.85 1.51
C LYS A 398 -4.72 -19.10 0.50
N LEU A 399 -3.40 -19.09 0.74
CA LEU A 399 -2.38 -18.58 -0.17
C LEU A 399 -1.81 -19.76 -0.96
N VAL A 400 -1.92 -19.69 -2.29
CA VAL A 400 -1.39 -20.69 -3.23
C VAL A 400 -0.56 -19.96 -4.28
N ASP A 401 0.72 -20.32 -4.39
CA ASP A 401 1.66 -19.71 -5.35
C ASP A 401 1.66 -18.16 -5.31
N GLY A 402 1.64 -17.59 -4.10
CA GLY A 402 1.64 -16.15 -3.88
C GLY A 402 0.30 -15.44 -4.15
N LYS A 403 -0.76 -16.17 -4.48
CA LYS A 403 -2.12 -15.64 -4.71
C LYS A 403 -3.09 -16.13 -3.64
N LEU A 404 -3.92 -15.24 -3.12
CA LEU A 404 -5.04 -15.64 -2.26
C LEU A 404 -6.15 -16.27 -3.09
N GLU A 405 -6.71 -17.37 -2.59
CA GLU A 405 -8.02 -17.84 -3.04
C GLU A 405 -9.08 -16.78 -2.73
N THR A 406 -9.88 -16.42 -3.73
CA THR A 406 -10.93 -15.39 -3.59
C THR A 406 -12.19 -15.91 -2.89
N THR A 407 -12.32 -17.24 -2.79
CA THR A 407 -13.44 -17.88 -2.07
C THR A 407 -12.99 -18.20 -0.65
N ALA A 408 -13.72 -17.66 0.33
CA ALA A 408 -13.46 -17.94 1.74
C ALA A 408 -13.86 -19.37 2.12
N THR A 409 -13.04 -20.04 2.92
CA THR A 409 -13.38 -21.29 3.60
C THR A 409 -13.88 -20.99 5.01
N PRO A 410 -15.13 -21.36 5.37
CA PRO A 410 -15.62 -21.17 6.73
C PRO A 410 -14.81 -21.96 7.76
N ILE A 411 -14.43 -21.31 8.84
CA ILE A 411 -13.75 -21.94 9.98
C ILE A 411 -14.74 -22.01 11.14
N THR A 412 -14.96 -23.22 11.65
CA THR A 412 -15.85 -23.41 12.80
C THR A 412 -15.16 -22.96 14.08
N VAL A 413 -15.76 -22.00 14.79
CA VAL A 413 -15.29 -21.55 16.11
C VAL A 413 -16.16 -22.18 17.18
N ASP A 414 -15.56 -22.95 18.09
CA ASP A 414 -16.27 -23.48 19.25
C ASP A 414 -16.55 -22.33 20.24
N PRO A 415 -17.81 -22.07 20.62
CA PRO A 415 -18.13 -21.05 21.62
C PRO A 415 -17.38 -21.23 22.96
N SER A 416 -16.98 -22.45 23.35
CA SER A 416 -16.20 -22.66 24.58
C SER A 416 -14.78 -22.13 24.51
N ASN A 417 -14.27 -21.87 23.30
CA ASN A 417 -12.94 -21.34 23.05
C ASN A 417 -12.91 -19.80 22.98
N VAL A 418 -14.05 -19.15 23.21
CA VAL A 418 -14.19 -17.71 23.21
C VAL A 418 -14.23 -17.21 24.65
N SER A 419 -13.43 -16.20 24.98
CA SER A 419 -13.38 -15.61 26.32
C SER A 419 -13.14 -14.11 26.28
N TRP A 420 -13.63 -13.39 27.28
CA TRP A 420 -13.28 -11.97 27.44
C TRP A 420 -11.80 -11.81 27.74
N LYS A 421 -11.13 -10.89 27.04
CA LYS A 421 -9.78 -10.45 27.45
C LYS A 421 -9.85 -9.67 28.76
N THR A 422 -10.83 -8.77 28.83
CA THR A 422 -11.25 -8.05 30.04
C THR A 422 -12.77 -8.06 30.08
N ALA A 423 -13.35 -8.42 31.22
CA ALA A 423 -14.80 -8.45 31.37
C ALA A 423 -15.38 -7.03 31.17
N PRO A 424 -16.49 -6.87 30.41
CA PRO A 424 -17.18 -5.60 30.25
C PRO A 424 -17.62 -5.03 31.61
N ASN A 425 -17.43 -3.73 31.80
CA ASN A 425 -17.83 -3.05 33.03
C ASN A 425 -19.15 -2.30 32.79
N THR A 426 -20.23 -2.74 33.44
CA THR A 426 -21.56 -2.13 33.34
C THR A 426 -21.80 -1.01 34.35
N ASN A 427 -20.87 -0.75 35.28
CA ASN A 427 -21.08 0.23 36.33
C ASN A 427 -21.15 1.67 35.80
N VAL A 428 -22.06 2.45 36.37
CA VAL A 428 -22.21 3.89 36.13
C VAL A 428 -22.26 4.65 37.45
N ASP A 429 -21.64 5.82 37.47
CA ASP A 429 -21.72 6.74 38.62
C ASP A 429 -23.09 7.42 38.70
N GLU A 430 -23.72 7.65 37.53
CA GLU A 430 -25.05 8.25 37.40
C GLU A 430 -25.89 7.43 36.41
N ALA A 431 -27.06 6.97 36.88
CA ALA A 431 -27.99 6.18 36.07
C ALA A 431 -28.79 7.07 35.12
N THR A 432 -28.84 6.72 33.84
CA THR A 432 -29.58 7.49 32.84
C THR A 432 -30.44 6.59 31.98
N ALA A 433 -31.54 7.11 31.43
CA ALA A 433 -32.36 6.34 30.49
C ALA A 433 -31.60 6.01 29.19
N ALA A 434 -30.58 6.78 28.81
CA ALA A 434 -29.82 6.56 27.59
C ALA A 434 -28.97 5.28 27.63
N GLY A 435 -28.59 4.83 28.82
CA GLY A 435 -27.68 3.70 28.98
C GLY A 435 -26.21 4.07 28.79
N LYS A 436 -25.36 3.04 28.76
CA LYS A 436 -23.91 3.15 28.68
C LYS A 436 -23.37 2.42 27.45
N THR A 437 -22.65 3.13 26.59
CA THR A 437 -21.82 2.48 25.55
C THR A 437 -20.47 2.09 26.15
N ILE A 438 -20.26 0.78 26.32
CA ILE A 438 -19.01 0.20 26.79
C ILE A 438 -18.09 0.06 25.58
N THR A 439 -16.96 0.76 25.57
CA THR A 439 -16.01 0.75 24.45
C THR A 439 -14.77 -0.07 24.76
N GLY A 440 -14.01 -0.47 23.73
CA GLY A 440 -12.74 -1.17 23.90
C GLY A 440 -12.87 -2.63 24.33
N ASN A 441 -14.03 -3.26 24.10
CA ASN A 441 -14.21 -4.66 24.43
C ASN A 441 -13.45 -5.53 23.43
N GLU A 442 -12.71 -6.52 23.94
CA GLU A 442 -11.94 -7.46 23.15
C GLU A 442 -12.19 -8.87 23.67
N ILE A 443 -12.27 -9.84 22.77
CA ILE A 443 -12.37 -11.26 23.11
C ILE A 443 -11.15 -12.01 22.57
N ASN A 444 -10.75 -13.05 23.29
CA ASN A 444 -9.78 -14.03 22.85
C ASN A 444 -10.53 -15.21 22.23
N VAL A 445 -10.11 -15.60 21.03
CA VAL A 445 -10.61 -16.75 20.29
C VAL A 445 -9.48 -17.76 20.19
N ASP A 446 -9.61 -18.89 20.90
CA ASP A 446 -8.61 -19.96 20.85
C ASP A 446 -8.85 -20.89 19.66
N LEU A 447 -7.99 -20.78 18.65
CA LEU A 447 -8.00 -21.63 17.46
C LEU A 447 -7.07 -22.85 17.59
N THR A 448 -6.49 -23.08 18.78
CA THR A 448 -5.65 -24.24 19.04
C THR A 448 -6.44 -25.53 18.81
N GLY A 449 -5.90 -26.43 18.01
CA GLY A 449 -6.57 -27.69 17.65
C GLY A 449 -7.60 -27.59 16.52
N ASN A 450 -7.90 -26.40 16.00
CA ASN A 450 -8.71 -26.24 14.80
C ASN A 450 -7.87 -26.55 13.56
N ALA A 451 -8.19 -27.66 12.86
CA ALA A 451 -7.41 -28.15 11.74
C ALA A 451 -7.43 -27.20 10.52
N ASP A 452 -8.57 -26.56 10.24
CA ASP A 452 -8.72 -25.64 9.11
C ASP A 452 -7.93 -24.34 9.36
N ALA A 453 -8.02 -23.79 10.57
CA ALA A 453 -7.21 -22.65 11.00
C ALA A 453 -5.71 -23.02 10.99
N GLN A 454 -5.33 -24.21 11.46
CA GLN A 454 -3.95 -24.69 11.44
C GLN A 454 -3.38 -24.80 10.02
N ALA A 455 -4.19 -25.24 9.06
CA ALA A 455 -3.78 -25.36 7.66
C ALA A 455 -3.43 -23.99 7.04
N ILE A 456 -4.13 -22.93 7.46
CA ILE A 456 -3.96 -21.56 6.95
C ILE A 456 -2.90 -20.79 7.75
N LEU A 457 -3.00 -20.83 9.08
CA LEU A 457 -2.15 -20.07 9.99
C LEU A 457 -0.78 -20.72 10.23
N GLY A 458 -0.66 -22.03 10.02
CA GLY A 458 0.58 -22.76 10.22
C GLY A 458 1.11 -22.61 11.66
N PRO A 459 2.41 -22.37 11.87
CA PRO A 459 3.00 -22.16 13.19
C PRO A 459 2.41 -20.99 13.98
N LYS A 460 1.71 -20.06 13.32
CA LYS A 460 1.07 -18.89 13.95
C LYS A 460 -0.34 -19.16 14.45
N ASN A 461 -0.84 -20.40 14.32
CA ASN A 461 -2.12 -20.76 14.91
C ASN A 461 -2.07 -20.71 16.45
N GLY A 462 -3.18 -20.33 17.08
CA GLY A 462 -3.28 -20.20 18.52
C GLY A 462 -4.39 -19.24 18.94
N VAL A 463 -4.16 -18.51 20.04
CA VAL A 463 -5.12 -17.53 20.56
C VAL A 463 -5.03 -16.23 19.77
N VAL A 464 -6.16 -15.80 19.20
CA VAL A 464 -6.29 -14.54 18.49
C VAL A 464 -7.15 -13.58 19.32
N THR A 465 -6.66 -12.38 19.58
CA THR A 465 -7.45 -11.31 20.19
C THR A 465 -8.13 -10.49 19.10
N THR A 466 -9.44 -10.27 19.23
CA THR A 466 -10.20 -9.47 18.27
C THR A 466 -9.88 -7.98 18.38
N ASN A 467 -10.22 -7.24 17.33
CA ASN A 467 -10.24 -5.79 17.36
C ASN A 467 -11.29 -5.32 18.37
N PRO A 468 -11.11 -4.11 18.94
CA PRO A 468 -12.05 -3.59 19.92
C PRO A 468 -13.43 -3.33 19.30
N PHE A 469 -14.48 -3.65 20.05
CA PHE A 469 -15.87 -3.38 19.68
C PHE A 469 -16.66 -2.77 20.85
N THR A 470 -17.88 -2.30 20.56
CA THR A 470 -18.76 -1.64 21.53
C THR A 470 -19.91 -2.54 21.95
N ILE A 471 -20.35 -2.40 23.20
CA ILE A 471 -21.56 -3.00 23.75
C ILE A 471 -22.42 -1.87 24.30
N ASP A 472 -23.70 -1.85 23.96
CA ASP A 472 -24.64 -0.88 24.50
C ASP A 472 -25.43 -1.50 25.67
N ALA A 473 -25.12 -1.05 26.88
CA ALA A 473 -25.84 -1.44 28.09
C ALA A 473 -27.09 -0.56 28.25
N LYS A 474 -28.26 -1.17 28.42
CA LYS A 474 -29.53 -0.47 28.64
C LYS A 474 -29.56 0.21 30.01
N GLY A 475 -30.09 1.43 30.05
CA GLY A 475 -30.16 2.23 31.27
C GLY A 475 -31.59 2.51 31.71
N ALA A 476 -31.70 3.03 32.93
CA ALA A 476 -32.93 3.59 33.48
C ALA A 476 -32.57 4.85 34.27
N GLY A 477 -33.38 5.90 34.15
CA GLY A 477 -33.11 7.20 34.77
C GLY A 477 -34.35 7.88 35.31
N ALA A 478 -34.16 8.98 36.04
CA ALA A 478 -35.27 9.79 36.51
C ALA A 478 -36.07 10.36 35.32
N LYS A 479 -37.39 10.21 35.37
CA LYS A 479 -38.31 10.67 34.32
C LYS A 479 -38.65 12.14 34.51
N ASN A 480 -38.68 12.88 33.41
CA ASN A 480 -39.23 14.23 33.43
C ASN A 480 -40.76 14.16 33.56
N VAL A 481 -41.29 14.61 34.69
CA VAL A 481 -42.74 14.69 34.94
C VAL A 481 -43.23 16.12 34.84
N THR A 482 -44.47 16.31 34.37
CA THR A 482 -45.12 17.62 34.28
C THR A 482 -45.73 18.07 35.61
N ALA A 483 -46.03 17.13 36.50
CA ALA A 483 -46.47 17.37 37.87
C ALA A 483 -45.73 16.41 38.82
N PRO A 484 -45.34 16.86 40.03
CA PRO A 484 -44.71 15.98 41.01
C PRO A 484 -45.61 14.79 41.38
N VAL A 485 -45.01 13.63 41.60
CA VAL A 485 -45.70 12.40 42.00
C VAL A 485 -45.95 12.43 43.51
N ASP A 486 -47.20 12.24 43.92
CA ASP A 486 -47.57 12.17 45.33
C ASP A 486 -47.08 10.84 45.95
N ILE A 487 -46.25 10.94 46.99
CA ILE A 487 -45.71 9.82 47.77
C ILE A 487 -46.13 10.03 49.23
N LYS A 488 -46.65 8.99 49.90
CA LYS A 488 -46.89 9.06 51.35
C LYS A 488 -45.57 8.90 52.10
N LEU A 489 -45.31 9.74 53.11
CA LEU A 489 -44.09 9.66 53.92
C LEU A 489 -43.90 8.25 54.50
N GLY A 490 -42.71 7.68 54.32
CA GLY A 490 -42.38 6.34 54.82
C GLY A 490 -42.97 5.16 54.04
N SER A 491 -43.82 5.40 53.02
CA SER A 491 -44.44 4.33 52.22
C SER A 491 -43.46 3.63 51.27
N ASP A 492 -43.76 2.37 50.94
CA ASP A 492 -43.03 1.62 49.93
C ASP A 492 -43.41 2.07 48.51
N LEU A 493 -42.49 1.89 47.56
CA LEU A 493 -42.68 2.29 46.16
C LEU A 493 -43.71 1.37 45.48
N THR A 494 -44.74 1.95 44.86
CA THR A 494 -45.69 1.19 44.03
C THR A 494 -45.19 1.08 42.59
N SER A 495 -45.67 0.07 41.84
CA SER A 495 -45.34 -0.06 40.42
C SER A 495 -45.82 1.12 39.58
N GLU A 496 -46.93 1.76 39.96
CA GLU A 496 -47.43 2.97 39.31
C GLU A 496 -46.47 4.15 39.53
N GLN A 497 -46.04 4.37 40.78
CA GLN A 497 -45.07 5.41 41.12
C GLN A 497 -43.73 5.17 40.43
N PHE A 498 -43.28 3.92 40.33
CA PHE A 498 -42.08 3.58 39.56
C PHE A 498 -42.20 4.01 38.08
N GLY A 499 -43.29 3.65 37.40
CA GLY A 499 -43.51 4.04 35.99
C GLY A 499 -43.72 5.55 35.77
N GLN A 500 -44.12 6.28 36.81
CA GLN A 500 -44.22 7.74 36.80
C GLN A 500 -42.86 8.42 37.03
N LEU A 501 -42.01 7.86 37.89
CA LEU A 501 -40.73 8.47 38.30
C LEU A 501 -39.52 8.02 37.48
N VAL A 502 -39.59 6.86 36.81
CA VAL A 502 -38.46 6.25 36.10
C VAL A 502 -38.79 6.11 34.62
N ASP A 503 -37.85 6.54 33.78
CA ASP A 503 -37.81 6.21 32.36
C ASP A 503 -36.90 4.99 32.19
N ASN A 504 -37.50 3.85 31.87
CA ASN A 504 -36.85 2.54 31.92
C ASN A 504 -36.72 1.94 30.51
N ASN A 505 -35.49 1.79 30.03
CA ASN A 505 -35.18 1.10 28.78
C ASN A 505 -34.65 -0.33 29.00
N ILE A 506 -34.65 -0.82 30.24
CA ILE A 506 -34.25 -2.17 30.60
C ILE A 506 -35.45 -3.12 30.43
N PRO A 507 -35.30 -4.29 29.78
CA PRO A 507 -36.38 -5.26 29.63
C PRO A 507 -36.97 -5.69 30.98
N THR A 508 -38.30 -5.75 31.08
CA THR A 508 -38.98 -6.00 32.36
C THR A 508 -38.81 -7.43 32.86
N ASP A 509 -38.48 -8.38 31.99
CA ASP A 509 -38.14 -9.76 32.34
C ASP A 509 -36.76 -9.90 33.02
N GLU A 510 -35.89 -8.89 32.86
CA GLU A 510 -34.58 -8.84 33.54
C GLU A 510 -34.68 -8.27 34.96
N ILE A 511 -35.77 -7.55 35.27
CA ILE A 511 -35.99 -6.89 36.57
C ILE A 511 -36.60 -7.86 37.58
N ALA A 512 -35.91 -8.09 38.69
CA ALA A 512 -36.43 -8.90 39.80
C ALA A 512 -37.34 -8.09 40.72
N THR A 513 -36.89 -6.91 41.17
CA THR A 513 -37.67 -6.03 42.07
C THR A 513 -37.31 -4.55 41.90
N THR A 514 -38.27 -3.67 42.17
CA THR A 514 -38.08 -2.22 42.22
C THR A 514 -38.51 -1.70 43.60
N THR A 515 -37.60 -1.11 44.36
CA THR A 515 -37.87 -0.61 45.72
C THR A 515 -37.18 0.74 45.99
N TRP A 516 -37.52 1.41 47.08
CA TRP A 516 -36.69 2.50 47.60
C TRP A 516 -35.39 1.92 48.17
N ALA A 517 -34.24 2.38 47.68
CA ALA A 517 -32.95 2.24 48.36
C ALA A 517 -32.90 3.18 49.57
N THR A 518 -33.28 4.44 49.32
CA THR A 518 -33.47 5.47 50.33
C THR A 518 -34.81 6.12 50.06
N LYS A 519 -35.69 6.12 51.07
CA LYS A 519 -37.00 6.78 50.98
C LYS A 519 -36.79 8.31 51.03
N PRO A 520 -37.57 9.09 50.26
CA PRO A 520 -37.50 10.55 50.32
C PRO A 520 -37.92 11.06 51.71
N ASP A 521 -37.31 12.16 52.15
CA ASP A 521 -37.70 12.87 53.38
C ASP A 521 -39.00 13.67 53.18
N ALA A 522 -39.47 14.37 54.23
CA ALA A 522 -40.70 15.18 54.15
C ALA A 522 -40.65 16.31 53.09
N ASN A 523 -39.46 16.69 52.61
CA ASN A 523 -39.26 17.68 51.55
C ASN A 523 -39.04 17.04 50.16
N GLY A 524 -39.17 15.72 50.04
CA GLY A 524 -38.90 14.98 48.81
C GLY A 524 -37.41 14.74 48.53
N GLN A 525 -36.51 15.07 49.45
CA GLN A 525 -35.07 14.99 49.24
C GLN A 525 -34.52 13.59 49.54
N GLY A 526 -33.43 13.22 48.86
CA GLY A 526 -32.69 11.98 49.10
C GLY A 526 -33.37 10.70 48.60
N GLY A 527 -34.44 10.81 47.81
CA GLY A 527 -35.12 9.65 47.22
C GLY A 527 -34.24 8.92 46.21
N VAL A 528 -33.93 7.65 46.48
CA VAL A 528 -33.16 6.78 45.58
C VAL A 528 -33.95 5.51 45.32
N ILE A 529 -34.29 5.25 44.06
CA ILE A 529 -34.94 4.00 43.63
C ILE A 529 -33.85 2.98 43.31
N LYS A 530 -34.01 1.75 43.81
CA LYS A 530 -33.15 0.61 43.49
C LYS A 530 -33.91 -0.37 42.60
N ILE A 531 -33.37 -0.61 41.41
CA ILE A 531 -33.75 -1.73 40.55
C ILE A 531 -32.79 -2.86 40.86
N THR A 532 -33.31 -4.00 41.29
CA THR A 532 -32.52 -5.24 41.47
C THR A 532 -32.83 -6.18 40.32
N PHE A 533 -31.82 -6.72 39.66
CA PHE A 533 -31.96 -7.56 38.48
C PHE A 533 -31.96 -9.05 38.84
N THR A 534 -32.36 -9.88 37.87
CA THR A 534 -32.42 -11.34 38.02
C THR A 534 -31.05 -12.02 37.88
N ASP A 535 -30.10 -11.36 37.24
CA ASP A 535 -28.72 -11.84 37.09
C ASP A 535 -27.85 -11.57 38.31
N LYS A 536 -26.59 -11.97 38.20
CA LYS A 536 -25.60 -11.90 39.27
C LYS A 536 -24.28 -11.33 38.74
N ASP A 537 -23.56 -10.67 39.63
CA ASP A 537 -22.18 -10.26 39.41
C ASP A 537 -21.22 -11.46 39.43
N ALA A 538 -19.94 -11.19 39.18
CA ALA A 538 -18.89 -12.22 39.17
C ALA A 538 -18.73 -12.97 40.50
N ASN A 539 -19.23 -12.40 41.60
CA ASN A 539 -19.17 -12.93 42.95
C ASN A 539 -20.47 -13.65 43.37
N GLY A 540 -21.49 -13.66 42.50
CA GLY A 540 -22.77 -14.29 42.73
C GLY A 540 -23.80 -13.42 43.46
N ASN A 541 -23.52 -12.13 43.70
CA ASN A 541 -24.50 -11.21 44.29
C ASN A 541 -25.46 -10.69 43.21
N PRO A 542 -26.72 -10.39 43.56
CA PRO A 542 -27.63 -9.70 42.65
C PRO A 542 -27.04 -8.37 42.20
N THR A 543 -27.13 -8.09 40.91
CA THR A 543 -26.78 -6.78 40.37
C THR A 543 -27.92 -5.79 40.63
N TYR A 544 -27.60 -4.50 40.64
CA TYR A 544 -28.59 -3.46 40.84
C TYR A 544 -28.18 -2.13 40.21
N LEU A 545 -29.17 -1.30 39.95
CA LEU A 545 -29.03 0.08 39.51
C LEU A 545 -29.77 0.99 40.48
N ASN A 546 -29.05 1.95 41.06
CA ASN A 546 -29.63 3.01 41.87
C ASN A 546 -29.88 4.24 41.01
N ILE A 547 -31.10 4.78 41.11
CA ILE A 547 -31.55 5.95 40.38
C ILE A 547 -31.86 7.04 41.40
N ASN A 548 -31.11 8.13 41.35
CA ASN A 548 -31.37 9.29 42.17
C ASN A 548 -32.56 10.07 41.62
N ILE A 549 -33.58 10.32 42.45
CA ILE A 549 -34.79 11.03 42.04
C ILE A 549 -34.72 12.47 42.55
N PRO A 550 -34.68 13.47 41.65
CA PRO A 550 -34.71 14.87 42.04
C PRO A 550 -35.94 15.20 42.88
N ALA A 551 -35.74 15.98 43.95
CA ALA A 551 -36.82 16.38 44.86
C ALA A 551 -37.98 17.10 44.15
N SER A 552 -37.71 17.80 43.04
CA SER A 552 -38.73 18.47 42.23
C SER A 552 -39.74 17.52 41.58
N LEU A 553 -39.44 16.22 41.49
CA LEU A 553 -40.32 15.21 40.91
C LEU A 553 -41.24 14.55 41.94
N ILE A 554 -40.99 14.77 43.24
CA ILE A 554 -41.68 14.11 44.33
C ILE A 554 -42.42 15.17 45.16
N LYS A 555 -43.68 14.88 45.48
CA LYS A 555 -44.41 15.59 46.52
C LYS A 555 -44.73 14.61 47.64
N VAL A 556 -44.17 14.84 48.82
CA VAL A 556 -44.40 13.96 49.97
C VAL A 556 -45.61 14.46 50.74
N THR A 557 -46.55 13.55 51.02
CA THR A 557 -47.74 13.80 51.84
C THR A 557 -47.56 13.12 53.19
N THR A 558 -47.91 13.84 54.26
CA THR A 558 -47.78 13.34 55.64
C THR A 558 -49.14 13.08 56.29
N ASP A 559 -49.16 12.22 57.30
CA ASP A 559 -50.37 12.00 58.10
C ASP A 559 -50.79 13.29 58.83
N ALA A 560 -49.86 14.15 59.25
CA ALA A 560 -50.18 15.46 59.82
C ALA A 560 -50.94 16.38 58.86
N GLU A 561 -50.65 16.34 57.55
CA GLU A 561 -51.36 17.17 56.55
C GLU A 561 -52.77 16.66 56.24
N THR A 562 -53.03 15.37 56.47
CA THR A 562 -54.30 14.71 56.11
C THR A 562 -55.20 14.46 57.32
N ASN A 563 -54.68 14.64 58.53
CA ASN A 563 -55.42 14.48 59.78
C ASN A 563 -55.62 15.82 60.48
N THR A 564 -56.59 15.87 61.39
CA THR A 564 -56.84 17.07 62.19
C THR A 564 -57.20 16.65 63.62
N PRO A 565 -56.22 16.57 64.51
CA PRO A 565 -56.46 16.20 65.90
C PRO A 565 -57.11 17.37 66.64
N GLN A 566 -58.12 17.05 67.46
CA GLN A 566 -58.93 18.04 68.16
C GLN A 566 -58.67 17.97 69.66
N GLY A 567 -58.32 19.09 70.28
CA GLY A 567 -58.07 19.17 71.72
C GLY A 567 -59.35 19.12 72.54
N GLN A 568 -59.26 18.58 73.75
CA GLN A 568 -60.31 18.64 74.78
C GLN A 568 -59.71 18.79 76.17
N ASP A 569 -60.40 19.54 77.04
CA ASP A 569 -59.99 19.70 78.43
C ASP A 569 -59.97 18.35 79.15
N VAL A 570 -58.88 18.09 79.90
CA VAL A 570 -58.71 16.86 80.69
C VAL A 570 -58.73 17.19 82.18
N SER A 571 -59.48 16.42 82.97
CA SER A 571 -59.52 16.58 84.43
C SER A 571 -58.69 15.50 85.13
N THR A 572 -57.93 15.91 86.15
CA THR A 572 -57.07 15.05 86.96
C THR A 572 -57.11 15.47 88.44
N LYS A 573 -56.56 14.67 89.34
CA LYS A 573 -56.36 15.06 90.74
C LYS A 573 -55.11 15.92 90.88
N VAL A 574 -55.10 16.80 91.87
CA VAL A 574 -53.89 17.57 92.23
C VAL A 574 -52.73 16.60 92.51
N GLY A 575 -51.60 16.82 91.86
CA GLY A 575 -50.39 16.00 91.94
C GLY A 575 -50.31 14.84 90.93
N GLU A 576 -51.37 14.55 90.16
CA GLU A 576 -51.39 13.47 89.15
C GLU A 576 -51.36 14.05 87.74
N VAL A 577 -50.37 13.67 86.92
CA VAL A 577 -50.29 14.07 85.50
C VAL A 577 -51.16 13.11 84.68
N PRO A 578 -52.19 13.59 83.96
CA PRO A 578 -53.06 12.72 83.15
C PRO A 578 -52.34 12.28 81.86
N ASP A 579 -52.79 11.16 81.28
CA ASP A 579 -52.31 10.69 79.97
C ASP A 579 -52.59 11.74 78.89
N ALA A 580 -51.59 12.02 78.05
CA ALA A 580 -51.71 13.03 76.99
C ALA A 580 -52.82 12.69 75.97
N GLU A 581 -53.07 11.40 75.72
CA GLU A 581 -54.16 10.93 74.84
C GLU A 581 -55.54 11.44 75.28
N LYS A 582 -55.78 11.56 76.60
CA LYS A 582 -57.05 12.08 77.14
C LYS A 582 -57.28 13.55 76.79
N GLY A 583 -56.22 14.28 76.44
CA GLY A 583 -56.29 15.66 75.93
C GLY A 583 -56.78 15.76 74.48
N ILE A 584 -56.98 14.63 73.79
CA ILE A 584 -57.45 14.57 72.40
C ILE A 584 -58.88 14.00 72.35
N LYS A 585 -59.77 14.70 71.63
CA LYS A 585 -61.19 14.37 71.50
C LYS A 585 -61.47 13.23 70.53
N ASN A 586 -60.68 13.14 69.46
CA ASN A 586 -60.89 12.23 68.34
C ASN A 586 -59.75 11.21 68.14
N PRO A 587 -59.20 10.56 69.18
CA PRO A 587 -58.06 9.65 69.02
C PRO A 587 -58.39 8.46 68.10
N GLY A 588 -59.63 7.94 68.16
CA GLY A 588 -60.08 6.82 67.33
C GLY A 588 -60.28 7.15 65.84
N SER A 589 -60.22 8.43 65.44
CA SER A 589 -60.26 8.82 64.02
C SER A 589 -58.87 9.07 63.44
N LEU A 590 -57.81 8.96 64.24
CA LEU A 590 -56.43 9.12 63.79
C LEU A 590 -55.85 7.76 63.35
N PRO A 591 -54.78 7.74 62.54
CA PRO A 591 -54.16 6.50 62.08
C PRO A 591 -53.76 5.59 63.25
N SER A 592 -53.97 4.29 63.07
CA SER A 592 -53.57 3.29 64.07
C SER A 592 -52.05 3.36 64.31
N GLY A 593 -51.63 3.40 65.57
CA GLY A 593 -50.23 3.59 65.97
C GLY A 593 -49.84 5.05 66.25
N THR A 594 -50.77 6.01 66.13
CA THR A 594 -50.58 7.38 66.60
C THR A 594 -50.31 7.39 68.12
N THR A 595 -49.32 8.16 68.54
CA THR A 595 -48.92 8.30 69.96
C THR A 595 -49.09 9.75 70.43
N TYR A 596 -49.24 9.90 71.74
CA TYR A 596 -49.56 11.19 72.36
C TYR A 596 -48.60 11.45 73.51
N THR A 597 -47.89 12.57 73.46
CA THR A 597 -46.99 13.01 74.53
C THR A 597 -47.26 14.46 74.90
N TRP A 598 -47.03 14.83 76.16
CA TRP A 598 -47.03 16.25 76.53
C TRP A 598 -45.78 16.93 75.96
N GLN A 599 -45.94 18.12 75.36
CA GLN A 599 -44.79 18.94 74.95
C GLN A 599 -43.95 19.32 76.16
N ASP A 600 -44.62 19.79 77.22
CA ASP A 600 -44.05 20.08 78.53
C ASP A 600 -44.91 19.41 79.59
N THR A 601 -44.31 18.90 80.67
CA THR A 601 -45.06 18.22 81.74
C THR A 601 -46.07 19.20 82.38
N PRO A 602 -47.38 18.92 82.33
CA PRO A 602 -48.39 19.84 82.88
C PRO A 602 -48.23 20.01 84.40
N ASP A 603 -48.27 21.25 84.89
CA ASP A 603 -48.17 21.53 86.32
C ASP A 603 -49.51 21.25 87.02
N THR A 604 -49.62 20.07 87.65
CA THR A 604 -50.79 19.65 88.42
C THR A 604 -50.65 19.86 89.93
N THR A 605 -49.60 20.55 90.39
CA THR A 605 -49.29 20.73 91.83
C THR A 605 -50.23 21.70 92.55
N LYS A 606 -50.97 22.51 91.80
CA LYS A 606 -51.96 23.47 92.31
C LYS A 606 -53.31 23.28 91.60
N PRO A 607 -54.43 23.35 92.32
CA PRO A 607 -55.76 23.33 91.70
C PRO A 607 -55.91 24.44 90.66
N GLY A 608 -56.65 24.16 89.59
CA GLY A 608 -56.98 25.13 88.56
C GLY A 608 -56.84 24.60 87.13
N LYS A 609 -57.34 25.40 86.18
CA LYS A 609 -57.26 25.14 84.74
C LYS A 609 -55.96 25.77 84.21
N LYS A 610 -55.05 24.97 83.68
CA LYS A 610 -53.79 25.43 83.08
C LYS A 610 -53.69 25.00 81.63
N PRO A 611 -53.17 25.85 80.72
CA PRO A 611 -52.94 25.46 79.34
C PRO A 611 -51.86 24.36 79.28
N ALA A 612 -52.04 23.43 78.35
CA ALA A 612 -51.07 22.38 78.05
C ALA A 612 -51.10 22.06 76.55
N VAL A 613 -50.02 21.50 76.02
CA VAL A 613 -49.91 21.15 74.59
C VAL A 613 -49.61 19.65 74.46
N VAL A 614 -50.46 18.95 73.71
CA VAL A 614 -50.23 17.56 73.32
C VAL A 614 -49.51 17.55 71.98
N VAL A 615 -48.40 16.83 71.91
CA VAL A 615 -47.72 16.46 70.67
C VAL A 615 -48.30 15.13 70.21
N VAL A 616 -49.02 15.17 69.09
CA VAL A 616 -49.55 13.99 68.41
C VAL A 616 -48.47 13.53 67.42
N THR A 617 -47.93 12.34 67.61
CA THR A 617 -46.94 11.76 66.69
C THR A 617 -47.56 10.61 65.92
N TYR A 618 -47.64 10.76 64.60
CA TYR A 618 -48.24 9.79 63.69
C TYR A 618 -47.30 8.62 63.39
N PRO A 619 -47.81 7.49 62.84
CA PRO A 619 -46.98 6.34 62.48
C PRO A 619 -45.88 6.65 61.46
N ASP A 620 -46.08 7.63 60.58
CA ASP A 620 -45.07 8.11 59.62
C ASP A 620 -44.02 9.06 60.24
N GLY A 621 -44.14 9.34 61.54
CA GLY A 621 -43.24 10.22 62.30
C GLY A 621 -43.58 11.71 62.19
N SER A 622 -44.50 12.10 61.31
CA SER A 622 -45.01 13.47 61.26
C SER A 622 -45.76 13.82 62.56
N LYS A 623 -45.88 15.11 62.87
CA LYS A 623 -46.41 15.57 64.16
C LYS A 623 -47.34 16.75 64.02
N ASP A 624 -48.39 16.74 64.82
CA ASP A 624 -49.22 17.91 65.11
C ASP A 624 -49.06 18.33 66.57
N THR A 625 -49.26 19.61 66.83
CA THR A 625 -49.38 20.14 68.19
C THR A 625 -50.80 20.61 68.45
N VAL A 626 -51.37 20.16 69.56
CA VAL A 626 -52.77 20.43 69.91
C VAL A 626 -52.83 21.10 71.27
N SER A 627 -53.36 22.31 71.30
CA SER A 627 -53.60 23.04 72.55
C SER A 627 -54.81 22.47 73.29
N THR A 628 -54.65 22.25 74.59
CA THR A 628 -55.70 21.82 75.52
C THR A 628 -55.53 22.51 76.89
N ASN A 629 -56.34 22.16 77.88
CA ASN A 629 -56.14 22.53 79.28
C ASN A 629 -56.21 21.31 80.19
N VAL A 630 -55.35 21.31 81.21
CA VAL A 630 -55.41 20.34 82.32
C VAL A 630 -56.08 21.02 83.52
N LEU A 631 -57.20 20.45 83.97
CA LEU A 631 -57.93 20.89 85.15
C LEU A 631 -57.58 19.98 86.34
N SER A 632 -56.78 20.50 87.27
CA SER A 632 -56.44 19.81 88.52
C SER A 632 -57.50 20.11 89.58
N ASN A 633 -58.26 19.10 89.99
CA ASN A 633 -59.33 19.22 90.96
C ASN A 633 -58.89 18.69 92.34
N ASN A 634 -59.24 19.42 93.40
CA ASN A 634 -59.29 18.86 94.74
C ASN A 634 -60.52 17.97 94.84
N PHE A 635 -60.39 16.67 94.57
CA PHE A 635 -61.49 15.76 94.90
C PHE A 635 -61.55 15.57 96.42
N CYS A 636 -62.49 16.30 97.04
CA CYS A 636 -63.09 15.89 98.30
C CYS A 636 -64.10 14.78 97.98
N ALA A 637 -63.99 13.63 98.64
CA ALA A 637 -64.96 12.55 98.51
C ALA A 637 -66.34 13.04 98.93
N LEU A 638 -67.30 13.08 98.01
CA LEU A 638 -68.71 13.29 98.35
C LEU A 638 -69.38 11.92 98.46
N PHE A 639 -69.43 11.40 99.70
CA PHE A 639 -70.49 10.47 100.08
C PHE A 639 -71.81 11.24 99.99
N VAL A 640 -72.77 10.75 99.21
CA VAL A 640 -74.18 11.15 99.36
C VAL A 640 -74.96 9.91 99.79
N ALA A 641 -75.49 10.01 101.00
CA ALA A 641 -76.32 9.03 101.66
C ALA A 641 -77.68 8.87 100.97
N THR A 642 -78.15 7.64 100.96
CA THR A 642 -79.55 7.26 100.72
C THR A 642 -80.45 7.76 101.86
N THR A 643 -81.62 8.31 101.53
CA THR A 643 -82.88 8.07 102.29
C THR A 643 -84.10 8.07 101.36
N THR A 644 -84.91 7.04 101.59
CA THR A 644 -86.13 6.48 100.96
C THR A 644 -87.41 7.28 101.25
N PRO A 645 -88.59 6.88 100.71
CA PRO A 645 -89.38 5.73 101.22
C PRO A 645 -89.32 4.47 100.35
#